data_AF-H3HB22-F1
#
_entry.id   AF-H3HB22-F1
#
_cell.length_a   1.000
_cell.length_b   1.000
_cell.length_c   1.000
_cell.angle_alpha   90.00
_cell.angle_beta   90.00
_cell.angle_gamma   90.00
#
_symmetry.space_group_name_H-M   'P 1'
#
loop_
_entity.id
_entity.type
_entity.pdbx_description
1 polymer ?
#
loop_
_entity_poly.entity_id
_entity_poly.type
_entity_poly.pdbx_seq_one_letter_code
_entity_poly.pdbx_strand_id
1 'polypeptide(L)'
;MPTVVSPIDVKPSLLGECVVYLGVLNYFFSVDESTPVVSRIGTEMGRLQIRVTPYVALEEEFAAYERVDVDSAEEQVHEYMDRVLQFRVELSRLSELAPQRFSHVSLRYTFFRETSTQTPRFRLDERGDSGPLELEFRHAVDVSDALVKYLTGSNLAIESLPRYGSMGTRDVDALWQELAQENEYRNVEVSRLLKKSMATGGTSKKPVKTSVNRRTAHPGCASDCKPNKHDEVFSLPKRSVRKKAAIALELQFLDDDANVKTSPETTDKTAACEAFAEMAKPLFKRFNDPVEKVRGICIRIATKCIAEEEDLLRYLPYLMPAITNRINSQYGYDEENQVFSRDQFLHDAFKRGRVYVAENHVARIKPDEPSEEIRLLLLRLVDAVLQNAFERRASSILHAYIYDILLLLISGVHDDFQEINITSCRILAAISNHMVSVMKHFSVAAVRTLMPLLLHRLARVRVAVVETIRALVTCPNVEKCKGSGTEAIVDLIGHRDENVIPVASFYTSEVRLNYFAKLDQDRNPMVRRAFFAMISDWMVNLPDRYDHESRLLPYLLSAVSDEDTAIFHDALKTLEVLGERYEREHGEEVIEIKQYGMDGKNPTYNYRSPLPAPFAAGRPSLGTRLFVRGRARRFLNPILRELANWQDATRAHAVRLLKCVLVYCEETITVDVHLLVMTLLRTWGGDRGLLLEFQQCADLTGRFAAPRTYLPLLLARIRGDSDVVVPLAATVEGSSTVASQTAVALEVLHHLLQGSLDKMVLPHVPDILDTIALPSILDLESKAITMLLERSGSDAVTAFFLERGRLTSMEQSYSRLFDIGVVVAASSYCSAAVTE
;
A
#
# COMPACT_ATOMS: atom_id res chain seq x y z
N MET A 1 62.06 -15.53 -22.23
CA MET A 1 61.39 -14.49 -23.04
C MET A 1 59.90 -14.61 -22.76
N PRO A 2 59.33 -13.81 -21.85
CA PRO A 2 57.92 -13.95 -21.47
C PRO A 2 57.02 -13.41 -22.59
N THR A 3 55.93 -14.13 -22.79
CA THR A 3 54.86 -13.95 -23.77
C THR A 3 54.09 -12.65 -23.55
N VAL A 4 53.80 -11.96 -24.66
CA VAL A 4 52.99 -10.75 -24.75
C VAL A 4 51.55 -11.06 -24.31
N VAL A 5 51.11 -10.41 -23.24
CA VAL A 5 49.72 -10.42 -22.75
C VAL A 5 48.95 -9.35 -23.52
N SER A 6 47.80 -9.73 -24.08
CA SER A 6 46.84 -8.84 -24.74
C SER A 6 46.28 -7.78 -23.78
N PRO A 7 45.99 -6.54 -24.24
CA PRO A 7 45.50 -5.49 -23.38
C PRO A 7 44.10 -5.83 -22.86
N ILE A 8 43.94 -5.73 -21.54
CA ILE A 8 42.68 -5.86 -20.80
C ILE A 8 41.73 -4.75 -21.29
N ASP A 9 40.55 -5.13 -21.78
CA ASP A 9 39.46 -4.21 -22.12
C ASP A 9 38.95 -3.48 -20.88
N VAL A 10 39.42 -2.25 -20.68
CA VAL A 10 38.87 -1.35 -19.67
C VAL A 10 37.62 -0.69 -20.26
N LYS A 11 36.45 -0.93 -19.66
CA LYS A 11 35.17 -0.36 -20.12
C LYS A 11 35.22 1.18 -20.12
N PRO A 12 34.81 1.85 -21.21
CA PRO A 12 34.65 3.30 -21.22
C PRO A 12 33.65 3.76 -20.14
N SER A 13 33.98 4.85 -19.46
CA SER A 13 33.10 5.53 -18.50
C SER A 13 32.28 6.61 -19.22
N LEU A 14 30.95 6.53 -19.15
CA LEU A 14 30.07 7.55 -19.71
C LEU A 14 30.24 8.89 -18.97
N LEU A 15 30.54 9.96 -19.70
CA LEU A 15 30.68 11.33 -19.17
C LEU A 15 29.36 12.09 -19.16
N GLY A 16 28.58 11.93 -20.23
CA GLY A 16 27.30 12.61 -20.39
C GLY A 16 26.62 12.18 -21.69
N GLU A 17 25.36 12.56 -21.83
CA GLU A 17 24.53 12.27 -23.01
C GLU A 17 24.04 13.57 -23.63
N CYS A 18 23.84 13.54 -24.92
CA CYS A 18 23.48 14.66 -25.76
C CYS A 18 22.28 14.22 -26.59
N VAL A 19 21.15 14.93 -26.48
CA VAL A 19 19.94 14.58 -27.24
C VAL A 19 19.87 15.46 -28.47
N VAL A 20 19.72 14.84 -29.65
CA VAL A 20 19.59 15.55 -30.92
C VAL A 20 18.18 15.33 -31.43
N TYR A 21 17.40 16.41 -31.52
CA TYR A 21 16.01 16.34 -31.94
C TYR A 21 15.91 16.54 -33.45
N LEU A 22 15.67 15.45 -34.17
CA LEU A 22 15.56 15.53 -35.63
C LEU A 22 14.20 16.08 -36.08
N GLY A 23 13.13 15.99 -35.29
CA GLY A 23 11.81 16.61 -35.57
C GLY A 23 10.91 15.76 -36.49
N VAL A 24 9.59 15.80 -36.26
CA VAL A 24 8.61 14.80 -36.76
C VAL A 24 8.43 14.78 -38.30
N LEU A 25 8.92 15.77 -39.04
CA LEU A 25 8.79 15.86 -40.51
C LEU A 25 10.10 16.22 -41.24
N ASN A 26 11.26 15.97 -40.61
CA ASN A 26 12.52 16.64 -40.99
C ASN A 26 13.54 15.76 -41.73
N TYR A 27 13.13 14.63 -42.32
CA TYR A 27 14.07 13.63 -42.84
C TYR A 27 14.84 14.08 -44.10
N PHE A 28 14.35 15.14 -44.76
CA PHE A 28 15.00 15.82 -45.89
C PHE A 28 15.63 17.17 -45.51
N PHE A 29 15.64 17.52 -44.22
CA PHE A 29 16.18 18.78 -43.73
C PHE A 29 17.55 18.58 -43.09
N SER A 30 18.46 19.51 -43.37
CA SER A 30 19.72 19.59 -42.63
C SER A 30 19.44 20.12 -41.23
N VAL A 31 19.86 19.39 -40.21
CA VAL A 31 19.88 19.85 -38.81
C VAL A 31 21.29 20.35 -38.51
N ASP A 32 21.46 21.59 -38.08
CA ASP A 32 22.75 22.14 -37.63
C ASP A 32 22.55 22.79 -36.26
N GLU A 33 22.90 22.07 -35.22
CA GLU A 33 22.55 22.42 -33.85
C GLU A 33 23.74 22.32 -32.89
N SER A 34 23.74 23.23 -31.91
CA SER A 34 24.61 23.17 -30.73
C SER A 34 23.84 22.53 -29.59
N THR A 35 24.15 21.28 -29.29
CA THR A 35 23.38 20.45 -28.36
C THR A 35 24.09 20.30 -27.00
N PRO A 36 23.38 20.48 -25.87
CA PRO A 36 24.00 20.39 -24.54
C PRO A 36 24.30 18.93 -24.18
N VAL A 37 25.49 18.72 -23.64
CA VAL A 37 25.94 17.46 -23.05
C VAL A 37 25.52 17.47 -21.58
N VAL A 38 24.70 16.53 -21.15
CA VAL A 38 24.13 16.47 -19.80
C VAL A 38 24.69 15.27 -19.04
N SER A 39 25.08 15.47 -17.78
CA SER A 39 25.55 14.38 -16.91
C SER A 39 24.40 13.47 -16.45
N ARG A 40 24.71 12.30 -15.86
CA ARG A 40 23.70 11.40 -15.25
C ARG A 40 22.86 12.04 -14.14
N ILE A 41 23.31 13.17 -13.59
CA ILE A 41 22.67 13.91 -12.49
C ILE A 41 21.92 15.13 -13.02
N GLY A 42 21.80 15.29 -14.35
CA GLY A 42 21.02 16.36 -14.99
C GLY A 42 21.75 17.69 -15.15
N THR A 43 23.06 17.76 -14.93
CA THR A 43 23.85 19.00 -15.07
C THR A 43 24.43 19.14 -16.48
N GLU A 44 24.30 20.32 -17.10
CA GLU A 44 24.98 20.64 -18.37
C GLU A 44 26.50 20.67 -18.16
N MET A 45 27.19 19.79 -18.88
CA MET A 45 28.63 19.54 -18.77
C MET A 45 29.44 20.23 -19.87
N GLY A 46 28.83 20.56 -21.01
CA GLY A 46 29.45 21.15 -22.20
C GLY A 46 28.49 21.12 -23.39
N ARG A 47 28.95 21.49 -24.60
CA ARG A 47 28.11 21.55 -25.81
C ARG A 47 28.79 20.91 -27.02
N LEU A 48 28.03 20.15 -27.81
CA LEU A 48 28.47 19.51 -29.05
C LEU A 48 27.80 20.17 -30.26
N GLN A 49 28.61 20.67 -31.20
CA GLN A 49 28.13 21.13 -32.50
C GLN A 49 28.04 19.94 -33.46
N ILE A 50 26.82 19.65 -33.90
CA ILE A 50 26.49 18.56 -34.81
C ILE A 50 25.68 19.07 -35.98
N ARG A 51 26.06 18.64 -37.19
CA ARG A 51 25.27 18.85 -38.40
C ARG A 51 24.88 17.50 -39.00
N VAL A 52 23.62 17.31 -39.34
CA VAL A 52 23.11 16.11 -39.99
C VAL A 52 22.45 16.52 -41.30
N THR A 53 22.99 16.08 -42.43
CA THR A 53 22.51 16.49 -43.77
C THR A 53 22.05 15.26 -44.57
N PRO A 54 20.79 15.22 -45.03
CA PRO A 54 20.30 14.14 -45.89
C PRO A 54 20.64 14.36 -47.36
N TYR A 55 20.97 13.26 -48.04
CA TYR A 55 21.22 13.18 -49.48
C TYR A 55 20.32 12.12 -50.10
N VAL A 56 19.82 12.40 -51.29
CA VAL A 56 18.90 11.51 -52.01
C VAL A 56 19.65 10.84 -53.16
N ALA A 57 19.41 9.54 -53.35
CA ALA A 57 19.96 8.80 -54.48
C ALA A 57 19.27 9.23 -55.80
N LEU A 58 20.04 9.78 -56.73
CA LEU A 58 19.62 10.14 -58.08
C LEU A 58 20.49 9.39 -59.10
N GLU A 59 19.89 8.39 -59.75
CA GLU A 59 20.35 7.59 -60.91
C GLU A 59 21.73 6.91 -60.84
N GLU A 60 22.72 7.44 -60.12
CA GLU A 60 23.97 6.79 -59.69
C GLU A 60 24.81 7.63 -58.68
N GLU A 61 24.38 8.84 -58.28
CA GLU A 61 25.05 9.69 -57.28
C GLU A 61 24.10 10.20 -56.18
N PHE A 62 24.64 10.46 -54.99
CA PHE A 62 23.91 11.09 -53.87
C PHE A 62 24.03 12.60 -53.96
N ALA A 63 22.94 13.29 -54.28
CA ALA A 63 22.89 14.75 -54.30
C ALA A 63 22.13 15.30 -53.07
N ALA A 64 22.50 16.50 -52.65
CA ALA A 64 21.77 17.20 -51.59
C ALA A 64 20.35 17.50 -52.10
N TYR A 65 19.35 17.30 -51.24
CA TYR A 65 17.96 17.58 -51.61
C TYR A 65 17.73 19.09 -51.71
N GLU A 66 17.34 19.59 -52.87
CA GLU A 66 16.91 20.99 -53.07
C GLU A 66 15.37 21.07 -53.17
N ARG A 67 14.77 22.01 -52.42
CA ARG A 67 13.33 22.07 -52.12
C ARG A 67 12.52 22.72 -53.24
N VAL A 68 11.32 22.19 -53.54
CA VAL A 68 10.37 22.81 -54.48
C VAL A 68 9.10 23.35 -53.82
N ASP A 69 8.59 22.77 -52.71
CA ASP A 69 7.43 23.33 -51.99
C ASP A 69 7.37 22.94 -50.50
N VAL A 70 6.78 23.80 -49.64
CA VAL A 70 6.83 23.70 -48.16
C VAL A 70 5.60 23.03 -47.56
N ASP A 71 4.46 23.07 -48.25
CA ASP A 71 3.15 22.82 -47.65
C ASP A 71 2.59 21.39 -47.84
N SER A 72 3.35 20.48 -48.45
CA SER A 72 2.91 19.10 -48.72
C SER A 72 3.95 18.04 -48.29
N ALA A 73 4.14 17.88 -46.98
CA ALA A 73 5.08 16.89 -46.43
C ALA A 73 4.61 15.43 -46.65
N GLU A 74 3.30 15.19 -46.77
CA GLU A 74 2.74 13.85 -46.95
C GLU A 74 2.96 13.32 -48.38
N GLU A 75 2.94 14.17 -49.40
CA GLU A 75 3.23 13.76 -50.79
C GLU A 75 4.72 13.44 -51.00
N GLN A 76 5.62 14.17 -50.32
CA GLN A 76 7.07 13.93 -50.39
C GLN A 76 7.48 12.57 -49.82
N VAL A 77 6.83 12.09 -48.75
CA VAL A 77 7.12 10.76 -48.19
C VAL A 77 6.81 9.67 -49.22
N HIS A 78 5.69 9.77 -49.94
CA HIS A 78 5.27 8.76 -50.91
C HIS A 78 6.17 8.74 -52.16
N GLU A 79 6.70 9.90 -52.60
CA GLU A 79 7.60 10.00 -53.75
C GLU A 79 8.94 9.28 -53.53
N TYR A 80 9.42 9.25 -52.29
CA TYR A 80 10.71 8.67 -51.92
C TYR A 80 10.59 7.39 -51.06
N MET A 81 9.39 6.81 -50.91
CA MET A 81 9.21 5.47 -50.36
C MET A 81 10.02 4.46 -51.16
N ASP A 82 10.64 3.49 -50.47
CA ASP A 82 11.52 2.46 -51.04
C ASP A 82 12.81 3.00 -51.73
N ARG A 83 13.17 4.27 -51.53
CA ARG A 83 14.49 4.80 -51.91
C ARG A 83 15.44 4.88 -50.72
N VAL A 84 16.73 4.79 -51.02
CA VAL A 84 17.82 4.92 -50.04
C VAL A 84 18.13 6.41 -49.84
N LEU A 85 18.03 6.89 -48.60
CA LEU A 85 18.56 8.17 -48.16
C LEU A 85 19.94 7.98 -47.55
N GLN A 86 20.87 8.88 -47.81
CA GLN A 86 22.15 8.92 -47.10
C GLN A 86 22.20 10.12 -46.17
N PHE A 87 22.26 9.87 -44.86
CA PHE A 87 22.51 10.91 -43.87
C PHE A 87 24.01 11.06 -43.65
N ARG A 88 24.50 12.31 -43.76
CA ARG A 88 25.86 12.68 -43.40
C ARG A 88 25.84 13.38 -42.06
N VAL A 89 26.43 12.74 -41.05
CA VAL A 89 26.56 13.25 -39.68
C VAL A 89 27.95 13.85 -39.53
N GLU A 90 28.01 15.17 -39.45
CA GLU A 90 29.20 15.98 -39.27
C GLU A 90 29.31 16.44 -37.81
N LEU A 91 30.40 16.05 -37.15
CA LEU A 91 30.75 16.48 -35.80
C LEU A 91 31.87 17.50 -35.91
N SER A 92 31.58 18.76 -35.59
CA SER A 92 32.48 19.88 -35.92
C SER A 92 33.29 20.35 -34.71
N ARG A 93 32.67 20.47 -33.53
CA ARG A 93 33.36 20.95 -32.31
C ARG A 93 32.64 20.50 -31.04
N LEU A 94 33.40 20.11 -30.02
CA LEU A 94 32.95 20.00 -28.63
C LEU A 94 33.56 21.16 -27.83
N SER A 95 32.74 21.88 -27.07
CA SER A 95 33.18 23.04 -26.29
C SER A 95 32.68 23.01 -24.84
N GLU A 96 33.42 23.70 -23.97
CA GLU A 96 33.05 23.96 -22.57
C GLU A 96 32.83 22.69 -21.72
N LEU A 97 33.50 21.59 -22.05
CA LEU A 97 33.39 20.37 -21.24
C LEU A 97 34.11 20.57 -19.88
N ALA A 98 33.34 20.74 -18.79
CA ALA A 98 33.83 21.14 -17.47
C ALA A 98 35.09 20.35 -17.03
N PRO A 99 36.14 21.01 -16.49
CA PRO A 99 37.51 20.52 -16.51
C PRO A 99 37.73 19.30 -15.61
N GLN A 100 37.50 18.10 -16.16
CA GLN A 100 38.23 16.91 -15.73
C GLN A 100 39.56 16.89 -16.48
N ARG A 101 40.68 16.87 -15.75
CA ARG A 101 42.04 16.91 -16.31
C ARG A 101 42.23 15.88 -17.43
N PHE A 102 42.28 16.37 -18.68
CA PHE A 102 42.84 15.76 -19.89
C PHE A 102 42.70 14.23 -20.08
N SER A 103 41.50 13.77 -20.43
CA SER A 103 41.26 12.44 -21.00
C SER A 103 41.11 12.50 -22.53
N HIS A 104 41.53 11.44 -23.23
CA HIS A 104 41.10 11.26 -24.62
C HIS A 104 39.62 10.87 -24.57
N VAL A 105 38.78 11.57 -25.33
CA VAL A 105 37.33 11.34 -25.38
C VAL A 105 36.99 10.72 -26.73
N SER A 106 35.97 9.87 -26.75
CA SER A 106 35.32 9.40 -27.98
C SER A 106 33.81 9.53 -27.83
N LEU A 107 33.14 9.87 -28.93
CA LEU A 107 31.69 9.94 -28.99
C LEU A 107 31.17 8.59 -29.50
N ARG A 108 30.07 8.11 -28.92
CA ARG A 108 29.39 6.90 -29.37
C ARG A 108 27.91 7.18 -29.60
N TYR A 109 27.41 6.79 -30.76
CA TYR A 109 25.98 6.82 -31.05
C TYR A 109 25.56 5.58 -31.83
N THR A 110 24.27 5.39 -31.95
CA THR A 110 23.67 4.41 -32.87
C THR A 110 22.85 5.22 -33.85
N PHE A 111 23.05 5.00 -35.15
CA PHE A 111 22.21 5.57 -36.19
C PHE A 111 21.31 4.46 -36.74
N PHE A 112 20.00 4.68 -36.77
CA PHE A 112 18.95 3.78 -37.29
C PHE A 112 19.38 2.34 -37.65
N ARG A 113 19.04 1.37 -36.79
CA ARG A 113 19.34 -0.09 -36.95
C ARG A 113 20.83 -0.46 -37.02
N GLU A 114 21.77 0.48 -37.01
CA GLU A 114 23.20 0.19 -36.90
C GLU A 114 23.60 -0.13 -35.45
N THR A 115 24.57 -1.03 -35.31
CA THR A 115 24.95 -1.64 -34.02
C THR A 115 25.67 -0.69 -33.08
N SER A 116 26.48 0.26 -33.60
CA SER A 116 27.02 1.45 -32.92
C SER A 116 28.13 2.08 -33.77
N THR A 117 28.12 3.41 -33.89
CA THR A 117 29.17 4.23 -34.49
C THR A 117 29.98 4.89 -33.37
N GLN A 118 31.31 4.80 -33.44
CA GLN A 118 32.22 5.40 -32.45
C GLN A 118 33.28 6.25 -33.15
N THR A 119 33.52 7.47 -32.63
CA THR A 119 34.53 8.36 -33.20
C THR A 119 35.94 7.95 -32.80
N PRO A 120 36.96 8.33 -33.60
CA PRO A 120 38.34 8.30 -33.15
C PRO A 120 38.53 9.11 -31.87
N ARG A 121 39.57 8.77 -31.12
CA ARG A 121 39.92 9.47 -29.88
C ARG A 121 40.48 10.85 -30.19
N PHE A 122 39.90 11.89 -29.62
CA PHE A 122 40.41 13.26 -29.71
C PHE A 122 40.72 13.82 -28.32
N ARG A 123 41.58 14.84 -28.28
CA ARG A 123 42.02 15.48 -27.04
C ARG A 123 41.24 16.77 -26.81
N LEU A 124 40.98 17.07 -25.55
CA LEU A 124 40.45 18.36 -25.11
C LEU A 124 41.58 19.22 -24.56
N ASP A 125 41.48 20.53 -24.73
CA ASP A 125 42.40 21.51 -24.15
C ASP A 125 42.08 21.81 -22.67
N GLU A 126 42.81 22.75 -22.06
CA GLU A 126 42.63 23.15 -20.64
C GLU A 126 41.26 23.78 -20.35
N ARG A 127 40.56 24.24 -21.39
CA ARG A 127 39.24 24.87 -21.29
C ARG A 127 38.10 23.90 -21.57
N GLY A 128 38.42 22.64 -21.95
CA GLY A 128 37.44 21.62 -22.28
C GLY A 128 37.04 21.58 -23.76
N ASP A 129 37.79 22.25 -24.63
CA ASP A 129 37.48 22.37 -26.06
C ASP A 129 38.27 21.36 -26.91
N SER A 130 37.63 20.78 -27.93
CA SER A 130 38.25 19.75 -28.79
C SER A 130 39.08 20.28 -29.98
N GLY A 131 39.01 21.59 -30.27
CA GLY A 131 39.37 22.11 -31.59
C GLY A 131 38.41 21.62 -32.70
N PRO A 132 38.67 21.92 -33.99
CA PRO A 132 37.86 21.41 -35.09
C PRO A 132 38.05 19.90 -35.23
N LEU A 133 36.94 19.15 -35.17
CA LEU A 133 36.93 17.69 -35.27
C LEU A 133 36.84 17.23 -36.74
N GLU A 134 36.07 17.94 -37.56
CA GLU A 134 35.86 17.66 -39.01
C GLU A 134 35.56 16.18 -39.30
N LEU A 135 34.79 15.52 -38.43
CA LEU A 135 34.44 14.11 -38.60
C LEU A 135 33.09 14.00 -39.32
N GLU A 136 33.07 13.29 -40.45
CA GLU A 136 31.85 13.00 -41.22
C GLU A 136 31.61 11.49 -41.25
N PHE A 137 30.40 11.08 -40.86
CA PHE A 137 29.93 9.69 -40.95
C PHE A 137 28.74 9.61 -41.89
N ARG A 138 28.70 8.57 -42.73
CA ARG A 138 27.65 8.37 -43.74
C ARG A 138 26.80 7.16 -43.40
N HIS A 139 25.50 7.36 -43.30
CA HIS A 139 24.52 6.34 -42.96
C HIS A 139 23.50 6.22 -44.08
N ALA A 140 23.48 5.09 -44.76
CA ALA A 140 22.51 4.80 -45.82
C ALA A 140 21.30 4.07 -45.23
N VAL A 141 20.11 4.62 -45.43
CA VAL A 141 18.89 4.18 -44.79
C VAL A 141 17.71 4.19 -45.76
N ASP A 142 16.95 3.10 -45.78
CA ASP A 142 15.71 3.00 -46.56
C ASP A 142 14.57 3.77 -45.88
N VAL A 143 13.85 4.60 -46.66
CA VAL A 143 12.64 5.27 -46.18
C VAL A 143 11.59 4.22 -45.85
N SER A 144 11.27 4.09 -44.56
CA SER A 144 10.30 3.11 -44.04
C SER A 144 9.57 3.68 -42.82
N ASP A 145 8.40 3.14 -42.48
CA ASP A 145 7.67 3.52 -41.26
C ASP A 145 8.50 3.39 -39.97
N ALA A 146 9.49 2.50 -39.97
CA ALA A 146 10.42 2.35 -38.86
C ALA A 146 11.38 3.54 -38.76
N LEU A 147 11.83 4.09 -39.89
CA LEU A 147 12.68 5.28 -39.95
C LEU A 147 11.91 6.51 -39.48
N VAL A 148 10.67 6.67 -39.93
CA VAL A 148 9.75 7.74 -39.49
C VAL A 148 9.59 7.71 -37.97
N LYS A 149 9.48 6.52 -37.37
CA LYS A 149 9.41 6.34 -35.90
C LYS A 149 10.75 6.52 -35.18
N TYR A 150 11.88 6.33 -35.85
CA TYR A 150 13.20 6.50 -35.24
C TYR A 150 13.60 7.97 -35.10
N LEU A 151 13.24 8.78 -36.09
CA LEU A 151 13.60 10.21 -36.15
C LEU A 151 12.83 11.08 -35.13
N THR A 152 11.93 10.47 -34.35
CA THR A 152 11.24 11.09 -33.22
C THR A 152 11.90 10.85 -31.85
N GLY A 153 13.05 10.16 -31.78
CA GLY A 153 13.83 10.04 -30.55
C GLY A 153 15.21 9.38 -30.73
N SER A 154 16.29 10.15 -30.63
CA SER A 154 17.67 9.64 -30.68
C SER A 154 18.55 10.30 -29.62
N ASN A 155 19.25 9.49 -28.81
CA ASN A 155 20.20 9.94 -27.79
C ASN A 155 21.63 9.62 -28.23
N LEU A 156 22.56 10.56 -28.06
CA LEU A 156 23.99 10.44 -28.36
C LEU A 156 24.79 10.40 -27.05
N ALA A 157 25.69 9.44 -26.88
CA ALA A 157 26.41 9.24 -25.62
C ALA A 157 27.91 9.63 -25.74
N ILE A 158 28.43 10.39 -24.77
CA ILE A 158 29.84 10.82 -24.72
C ILE A 158 30.59 9.99 -23.69
N GLU A 159 31.64 9.29 -24.12
CA GLU A 159 32.37 8.34 -23.29
C GLU A 159 33.84 8.75 -23.08
N SER A 160 34.29 8.75 -21.82
CA SER A 160 35.70 8.87 -21.39
C SER A 160 36.34 7.49 -21.33
N LEU A 161 37.55 7.36 -21.87
CA LEU A 161 38.40 6.20 -21.67
C LEU A 161 39.57 6.56 -20.74
N PRO A 162 39.87 5.75 -19.71
CA PRO A 162 40.92 6.08 -18.75
C PRO A 162 42.31 6.07 -19.39
N ARG A 163 43.18 7.00 -18.96
CA ARG A 163 44.63 6.93 -19.25
C ARG A 163 45.21 5.70 -18.53
N TYR A 164 46.11 4.99 -19.21
CA TYR A 164 47.02 4.06 -18.54
C TYR A 164 47.86 4.85 -17.52
N GLY A 165 47.64 4.58 -16.23
CA GLY A 165 48.50 5.04 -15.14
C GLY A 165 48.09 6.37 -14.49
N SER A 166 47.19 6.30 -13.51
CA SER A 166 47.42 6.72 -12.11
C SER A 166 46.06 6.84 -11.41
N MET A 167 45.82 5.96 -10.43
CA MET A 167 44.67 6.02 -9.53
C MET A 167 44.64 7.37 -8.78
N GLY A 168 43.55 8.12 -8.97
CA GLY A 168 43.06 9.08 -7.99
C GLY A 168 41.68 8.59 -7.56
N THR A 169 41.59 8.06 -6.35
CA THR A 169 40.38 7.54 -5.72
C THR A 169 39.28 8.61 -5.66
N ARG A 170 38.12 8.36 -6.27
CA ARG A 170 36.87 8.93 -5.75
C ARG A 170 36.62 8.26 -4.41
N ASP A 171 36.27 9.05 -3.41
CA ASP A 171 36.10 8.59 -2.04
C ASP A 171 34.80 7.77 -1.92
N VAL A 172 34.91 6.48 -2.26
CA VAL A 172 33.84 5.48 -2.15
C VAL A 172 33.37 5.39 -0.70
N ASP A 173 34.26 5.68 0.26
CA ASP A 173 33.95 5.65 1.69
C ASP A 173 32.99 6.78 2.10
N ALA A 174 33.04 7.95 1.46
CA ALA A 174 32.10 9.04 1.72
C ALA A 174 30.67 8.71 1.27
N LEU A 175 30.51 8.09 0.08
CA LEU A 175 29.21 7.62 -0.41
C LEU A 175 28.64 6.48 0.46
N TRP A 176 29.51 5.56 0.90
CA TRP A 176 29.11 4.51 1.84
C TRP A 176 28.76 5.07 3.22
N GLN A 177 29.41 6.15 3.68
CA GLN A 177 29.06 6.84 4.92
C GLN A 177 27.69 7.52 4.84
N GLU A 178 27.34 8.18 3.74
CA GLU A 178 26.00 8.75 3.53
C GLU A 178 24.91 7.66 3.50
N LEU A 179 25.15 6.55 2.80
CA LEU A 179 24.23 5.40 2.75
C LEU A 179 24.12 4.66 4.10
N ALA A 180 25.19 4.64 4.90
CA ALA A 180 25.17 4.09 6.24
C ALA A 180 24.37 4.98 7.21
N GLN A 181 24.49 6.31 7.11
CA GLN A 181 23.73 7.27 7.93
C GLN A 181 22.22 7.17 7.72
N GLU A 182 21.75 6.91 6.49
CA GLU A 182 20.32 6.65 6.22
C GLU A 182 19.79 5.39 6.94
N ASN A 183 20.64 4.37 7.14
CA ASN A 183 20.27 3.11 7.79
C ASN A 183 20.35 3.16 9.33
N GLU A 184 21.00 4.16 9.93
CA GLU A 184 21.21 4.27 11.39
C GLU A 184 20.03 4.88 12.17
N TYR A 185 19.05 5.48 11.49
CA TYR A 185 17.96 6.26 12.13
C TYR A 185 16.94 5.42 12.96
N ARG A 186 17.06 4.09 12.98
CA ARG A 186 16.01 3.18 13.49
C ARG A 186 16.28 2.51 14.84
N ASN A 187 17.36 2.88 15.54
CA ASN A 187 17.80 2.15 16.74
C ASN A 187 17.09 2.50 18.07
N VAL A 188 15.87 3.06 18.04
CA VAL A 188 15.11 3.34 19.27
C VAL A 188 13.79 2.55 19.28
N GLU A 189 13.84 1.42 19.98
CA GLU A 189 12.73 0.87 20.79
C GLU A 189 11.72 -0.14 20.21
N VAL A 190 12.00 -0.83 19.09
CA VAL A 190 11.14 -1.95 18.62
C VAL A 190 11.44 -3.29 19.33
N SER A 191 12.66 -3.47 19.86
CA SER A 191 13.15 -4.75 20.40
C SER A 191 12.47 -5.20 21.71
N ARG A 192 11.70 -4.33 22.38
CA ARG A 192 10.99 -4.66 23.64
C ARG A 192 9.58 -5.24 23.43
N LEU A 193 8.92 -4.96 22.31
CA LEU A 193 7.53 -5.36 22.09
C LEU A 193 7.38 -6.81 21.59
N LEU A 194 8.38 -7.34 20.88
CA LEU A 194 8.33 -8.71 20.34
C LEU A 194 8.70 -9.81 21.36
N LYS A 195 9.39 -9.47 22.46
CA LYS A 195 9.82 -10.46 23.47
C LYS A 195 8.74 -10.83 24.50
N LYS A 196 7.60 -10.12 24.53
CA LYS A 196 6.54 -10.36 25.53
C LYS A 196 5.41 -11.28 25.06
N SER A 197 5.33 -11.65 23.77
CA SER A 197 4.22 -12.48 23.26
C SER A 197 4.54 -13.97 23.12
N MET A 198 5.68 -14.47 23.62
CA MET A 198 6.14 -15.84 23.37
C MET A 198 6.60 -16.63 24.60
N ALA A 199 6.10 -16.32 25.79
CA ALA A 199 6.39 -17.11 26.99
C ALA A 199 5.12 -17.56 27.72
N THR A 200 4.56 -18.69 27.31
CA THR A 200 3.91 -19.66 28.21
C THR A 200 3.90 -21.03 27.54
N GLY A 201 4.53 -22.02 28.20
CA GLY A 201 4.84 -23.34 27.65
C GLY A 201 3.74 -24.40 27.77
N GLY A 202 4.03 -25.57 27.18
CA GLY A 202 3.21 -26.79 27.29
C GLY A 202 3.96 -28.00 26.72
N THR A 203 4.00 -29.07 27.51
CA THR A 203 4.94 -30.21 27.49
C THR A 203 4.61 -31.36 26.54
N SER A 204 5.68 -31.99 26.03
CA SER A 204 5.90 -33.35 25.50
C SER A 204 4.81 -34.44 25.65
N LYS A 205 4.62 -35.24 24.58
CA LYS A 205 4.57 -36.73 24.60
C LYS A 205 4.78 -37.34 23.20
N LYS A 206 5.72 -38.29 23.09
CA LYS A 206 6.01 -39.17 21.92
C LYS A 206 5.00 -40.32 21.80
N PRO A 207 4.83 -40.89 20.59
CA PRO A 207 4.71 -42.35 20.48
C PRO A 207 5.63 -42.99 19.42
N VAL A 208 5.69 -44.32 19.55
CA VAL A 208 6.69 -45.28 19.10
C VAL A 208 6.40 -45.85 17.69
N LYS A 209 7.46 -46.32 17.01
CA LYS A 209 7.45 -47.04 15.72
C LYS A 209 6.97 -48.49 15.87
N THR A 210 6.29 -49.01 14.84
CA THR A 210 6.26 -50.44 14.52
C THR A 210 6.34 -50.68 13.01
N SER A 211 7.23 -51.61 12.65
CA SER A 211 7.58 -52.10 11.32
C SER A 211 6.63 -53.18 10.81
N VAL A 212 6.41 -53.27 9.50
CA VAL A 212 6.12 -54.55 8.82
C VAL A 212 6.76 -54.58 7.41
N ASN A 213 7.45 -55.69 7.13
CA ASN A 213 8.11 -56.09 5.88
C ASN A 213 7.14 -56.66 4.83
N ARG A 214 7.50 -56.56 3.52
CA ARG A 214 7.36 -57.62 2.48
C ARG A 214 8.10 -57.20 1.19
N ARG A 215 9.23 -57.84 0.85
CA ARG A 215 9.43 -58.91 -0.19
C ARG A 215 9.20 -58.45 -1.65
N THR A 216 10.25 -58.09 -2.41
CA THR A 216 11.10 -58.90 -3.34
C THR A 216 10.48 -59.24 -4.71
N ALA A 217 11.11 -58.74 -5.79
CA ALA A 217 11.35 -59.48 -7.05
C ALA A 217 12.39 -58.74 -7.94
N HIS A 218 13.33 -59.49 -8.50
CA HIS A 218 14.36 -59.18 -9.52
C HIS A 218 14.15 -60.18 -10.68
N PRO A 219 14.93 -60.21 -11.78
CA PRO A 219 15.47 -59.15 -12.65
C PRO A 219 15.28 -59.50 -14.17
N GLY A 220 15.73 -58.66 -15.10
CA GLY A 220 15.80 -59.00 -16.53
C GLY A 220 16.78 -58.10 -17.30
N CYS A 221 17.70 -58.72 -18.02
CA CYS A 221 18.91 -58.17 -18.65
C CYS A 221 18.70 -58.01 -20.17
N ALA A 222 19.30 -56.98 -20.80
CA ALA A 222 19.71 -57.03 -22.22
C ALA A 222 20.70 -55.88 -22.55
N SER A 223 21.79 -56.27 -23.20
CA SER A 223 22.86 -55.54 -23.91
C SER A 223 22.32 -54.81 -25.16
N ASP A 224 22.99 -53.95 -25.94
CA ASP A 224 24.37 -53.52 -26.12
C ASP A 224 24.41 -52.27 -27.06
N CYS A 225 25.61 -51.72 -27.28
CA CYS A 225 26.06 -50.82 -28.36
C CYS A 225 26.00 -49.28 -28.17
N LYS A 226 27.21 -48.70 -28.03
CA LYS A 226 27.56 -47.28 -28.21
C LYS A 226 27.85 -46.95 -29.69
N PRO A 227 27.89 -45.65 -30.04
CA PRO A 227 29.06 -45.11 -30.72
C PRO A 227 29.65 -43.90 -29.97
N ASN A 228 30.99 -43.83 -29.97
CA ASN A 228 31.81 -42.81 -29.34
C ASN A 228 31.69 -41.45 -30.06
N LYS A 229 31.54 -40.37 -29.29
CA LYS A 229 32.15 -39.06 -29.57
C LYS A 229 32.78 -38.53 -28.29
N HIS A 230 34.03 -38.12 -28.41
CA HIS A 230 34.84 -37.52 -27.37
C HIS A 230 34.28 -36.15 -26.99
N ASP A 231 33.64 -36.08 -25.82
CA ASP A 231 33.56 -34.90 -24.97
C ASP A 231 33.71 -35.44 -23.54
N GLU A 232 34.74 -35.02 -22.80
CA GLU A 232 34.89 -35.38 -21.37
C GLU A 232 33.82 -34.67 -20.53
N VAL A 233 32.59 -35.17 -20.65
CA VAL A 233 31.53 -34.93 -19.69
C VAL A 233 31.91 -35.67 -18.42
N PHE A 234 32.24 -34.94 -17.36
CA PHE A 234 32.27 -35.51 -16.00
C PHE A 234 30.89 -36.11 -15.71
N SER A 235 30.74 -37.41 -15.97
CA SER A 235 29.47 -38.10 -15.78
C SER A 235 29.17 -38.08 -14.29
N LEU A 236 28.04 -37.48 -13.92
CA LEU A 236 27.62 -37.42 -12.52
C LEU A 236 27.55 -38.85 -11.96
N PRO A 237 28.07 -39.11 -10.74
CA PRO A 237 27.98 -40.42 -10.12
C PRO A 237 26.53 -40.92 -10.10
N LYS A 238 26.31 -42.25 -10.12
CA LYS A 238 24.96 -42.85 -10.10
C LYS A 238 24.08 -42.19 -9.02
N ARG A 239 22.78 -42.04 -9.30
CA ARG A 239 21.77 -41.43 -8.41
C ARG A 239 21.90 -41.87 -6.94
N SER A 240 22.12 -43.17 -6.72
CA SER A 240 22.27 -43.77 -5.39
C SER A 240 23.53 -43.30 -4.65
N VAL A 241 24.63 -43.07 -5.36
CA VAL A 241 25.91 -42.61 -4.80
C VAL A 241 25.78 -41.18 -4.32
N ARG A 242 25.21 -40.28 -5.15
CA ARG A 242 24.99 -38.87 -4.76
C ARG A 242 24.05 -38.75 -3.57
N LYS A 243 22.98 -39.56 -3.53
CA LYS A 243 22.06 -39.61 -2.40
C LYS A 243 22.75 -40.10 -1.11
N LYS A 244 23.58 -41.14 -1.19
CA LYS A 244 24.36 -41.63 -0.03
C LYS A 244 25.36 -40.59 0.45
N ALA A 245 26.07 -39.93 -0.46
CA ALA A 245 27.00 -38.85 -0.12
C ALA A 245 26.29 -37.67 0.56
N ALA A 246 25.14 -37.23 0.03
CA ALA A 246 24.34 -36.19 0.66
C ALA A 246 23.90 -36.58 2.09
N ILE A 247 23.41 -37.80 2.29
CA ILE A 247 23.02 -38.28 3.62
C ILE A 247 24.22 -38.34 4.58
N ALA A 248 25.40 -38.73 4.09
CA ALA A 248 26.62 -38.70 4.91
C ALA A 248 27.00 -37.27 5.33
N LEU A 249 26.88 -36.31 4.41
CA LEU A 249 27.10 -34.89 4.71
C LEU A 249 26.04 -34.34 5.68
N GLU A 250 24.77 -34.77 5.56
CA GLU A 250 23.71 -34.41 6.50
C GLU A 250 24.06 -34.85 7.94
N LEU A 251 24.51 -36.10 8.12
CA LEU A 251 24.94 -36.61 9.43
C LEU A 251 26.15 -35.84 10.01
N GLN A 252 27.04 -35.34 9.15
CA GLN A 252 28.25 -34.65 9.60
C GLN A 252 28.02 -33.16 9.93
N PHE A 253 27.17 -32.48 9.17
CA PHE A 253 26.98 -31.03 9.30
C PHE A 253 25.69 -30.63 10.03
N LEU A 254 24.64 -31.47 10.02
CA LEU A 254 23.30 -31.11 10.50
C LEU A 254 22.84 -31.85 11.76
N ASP A 255 23.46 -32.96 12.17
CA ASP A 255 23.11 -33.66 13.42
C ASP A 255 23.87 -33.08 14.61
N ASP A 256 23.18 -32.28 15.42
CA ASP A 256 23.76 -31.65 16.63
C ASP A 256 24.02 -32.67 17.76
N ASP A 257 23.34 -33.83 17.76
CA ASP A 257 23.53 -34.91 18.76
C ASP A 257 24.91 -35.60 18.66
N ALA A 258 25.60 -35.48 17.52
CA ALA A 258 26.96 -36.01 17.35
C ALA A 258 28.04 -35.11 17.98
N ASN A 259 27.78 -33.80 18.10
CA ASN A 259 28.73 -32.82 18.61
C ASN A 259 28.73 -32.67 20.14
N VAL A 260 27.80 -33.31 20.86
CA VAL A 260 27.76 -33.26 22.34
C VAL A 260 28.82 -34.16 23.00
N LYS A 261 29.54 -35.01 22.24
CA LYS A 261 30.51 -35.95 22.82
C LYS A 261 31.99 -35.58 22.69
N THR A 262 32.34 -34.41 22.15
CA THR A 262 33.75 -33.99 22.01
C THR A 262 33.90 -32.48 22.12
N SER A 263 34.43 -32.00 23.25
CA SER A 263 35.15 -30.71 23.34
C SER A 263 36.54 -30.85 22.70
N PRO A 264 37.16 -29.84 22.03
CA PRO A 264 37.15 -28.41 22.36
C PRO A 264 36.64 -27.48 21.23
N GLU A 265 35.85 -26.48 21.61
CA GLU A 265 34.94 -25.68 20.75
C GLU A 265 35.59 -24.64 19.82
N THR A 266 36.92 -24.54 19.72
CA THR A 266 37.62 -23.54 18.89
C THR A 266 38.31 -24.11 17.65
N THR A 267 38.83 -25.33 17.69
CA THR A 267 39.52 -25.96 16.54
C THR A 267 38.56 -26.55 15.50
N ASP A 268 37.39 -27.05 15.93
CA ASP A 268 36.42 -27.66 15.02
C ASP A 268 35.69 -26.64 14.13
N LYS A 269 35.51 -25.40 14.62
CA LYS A 269 34.84 -24.34 13.86
C LYS A 269 35.69 -23.87 12.67
N THR A 270 36.99 -23.69 12.88
CA THR A 270 37.92 -23.28 11.82
C THR A 270 38.03 -24.33 10.72
N ALA A 271 38.11 -25.62 11.10
CA ALA A 271 38.14 -26.73 10.16
C ALA A 271 36.82 -26.86 9.36
N ALA A 272 35.66 -26.61 10.00
CA ALA A 272 34.36 -26.62 9.33
C ALA A 272 34.21 -25.46 8.32
N CYS A 273 34.71 -24.26 8.65
CA CYS A 273 34.75 -23.11 7.74
C CYS A 273 35.65 -23.38 6.52
N GLU A 274 36.86 -23.93 6.73
CA GLU A 274 37.76 -24.28 5.64
C GLU A 274 37.17 -25.37 4.72
N ALA A 275 36.57 -26.41 5.31
CA ALA A 275 35.89 -27.46 4.56
C ALA A 275 34.68 -26.92 3.75
N PHE A 276 33.92 -25.98 4.32
CA PHE A 276 32.83 -25.33 3.59
C PHE A 276 33.35 -24.49 2.43
N ALA A 277 34.43 -23.74 2.62
CA ALA A 277 35.02 -22.90 1.58
C ALA A 277 35.44 -23.71 0.33
N GLU A 278 35.96 -24.93 0.51
CA GLU A 278 36.31 -25.83 -0.59
C GLU A 278 35.05 -26.48 -1.22
N MET A 279 34.06 -26.83 -0.41
CA MET A 279 32.87 -27.55 -0.85
C MET A 279 31.75 -26.64 -1.40
N ALA A 280 31.76 -25.34 -1.10
CA ALA A 280 30.66 -24.41 -1.39
C ALA A 280 30.24 -24.41 -2.87
N LYS A 281 31.19 -24.24 -3.80
CA LYS A 281 30.91 -24.24 -5.25
C LYS A 281 30.31 -25.58 -5.73
N PRO A 282 30.92 -26.75 -5.46
CA PRO A 282 30.30 -28.05 -5.73
C PRO A 282 28.89 -28.20 -5.15
N LEU A 283 28.68 -27.71 -3.94
CA LEU A 283 27.42 -27.83 -3.20
C LEU A 283 26.32 -26.95 -3.78
N PHE A 284 26.61 -25.70 -4.14
CA PHE A 284 25.65 -24.82 -4.83
C PHE A 284 25.24 -25.39 -6.18
N LYS A 285 26.16 -26.04 -6.91
CA LYS A 285 25.85 -26.77 -8.16
C LYS A 285 24.90 -27.95 -7.94
N ARG A 286 24.70 -28.43 -6.70
CA ARG A 286 23.71 -29.47 -6.37
C ARG A 286 22.31 -28.93 -6.13
N PHE A 287 22.08 -27.62 -6.10
CA PHE A 287 20.71 -27.07 -6.05
C PHE A 287 19.91 -27.43 -7.31
N ASN A 288 20.59 -27.74 -8.41
CA ASN A 288 20.02 -28.23 -9.67
C ASN A 288 20.08 -29.77 -9.84
N ASP A 289 20.32 -30.55 -8.77
CA ASP A 289 20.35 -32.02 -8.89
C ASP A 289 18.95 -32.58 -9.21
N PRO A 290 18.80 -33.56 -10.11
CA PRO A 290 17.50 -34.19 -10.37
C PRO A 290 16.89 -34.89 -9.14
N VAL A 291 17.68 -35.18 -8.10
CA VAL A 291 17.19 -35.76 -6.85
C VAL A 291 16.86 -34.68 -5.83
N GLU A 292 15.57 -34.49 -5.57
CA GLU A 292 15.04 -33.57 -4.56
C GLU A 292 15.72 -33.70 -3.19
N LYS A 293 15.87 -34.94 -2.66
CA LYS A 293 16.54 -35.18 -1.38
C LYS A 293 17.98 -34.64 -1.34
N VAL A 294 18.72 -34.73 -2.45
CA VAL A 294 20.08 -34.19 -2.55
C VAL A 294 20.03 -32.66 -2.51
N ARG A 295 19.13 -32.05 -3.29
CA ARG A 295 18.92 -30.59 -3.29
C ARG A 295 18.62 -30.08 -1.89
N GLY A 296 17.63 -30.67 -1.21
CA GLY A 296 17.20 -30.24 0.12
C GLY A 296 18.30 -30.33 1.17
N ILE A 297 19.09 -31.41 1.17
CA ILE A 297 20.24 -31.54 2.09
C ILE A 297 21.31 -30.48 1.79
N CYS A 298 21.70 -30.32 0.52
CA CYS A 298 22.70 -29.32 0.14
C CYS A 298 22.26 -27.91 0.52
N ILE A 299 21.00 -27.53 0.27
CA ILE A 299 20.48 -26.21 0.64
C ILE A 299 20.54 -26.02 2.16
N ARG A 300 20.12 -27.01 2.97
CA ARG A 300 20.18 -26.92 4.44
C ARG A 300 21.60 -26.77 4.98
N ILE A 301 22.56 -27.50 4.42
CA ILE A 301 23.98 -27.34 4.79
C ILE A 301 24.45 -25.94 4.44
N ALA A 302 24.16 -25.46 3.22
CA ALA A 302 24.49 -24.09 2.83
C ALA A 302 23.86 -23.06 3.77
N THR A 303 22.59 -23.22 4.17
CA THR A 303 21.91 -22.30 5.10
C THR A 303 22.61 -22.25 6.45
N LYS A 304 22.99 -23.40 7.01
CA LYS A 304 23.69 -23.47 8.31
C LYS A 304 25.07 -22.79 8.23
N CYS A 305 25.87 -23.11 7.21
CA CYS A 305 27.19 -22.52 7.06
C CYS A 305 27.14 -21.02 6.77
N ILE A 306 26.25 -20.57 5.88
CA ILE A 306 26.09 -19.15 5.54
C ILE A 306 25.59 -18.33 6.72
N ALA A 307 24.81 -18.89 7.65
CA ALA A 307 24.39 -18.16 8.85
C ALA A 307 25.57 -17.78 9.76
N GLU A 308 26.62 -18.61 9.79
CA GLU A 308 27.80 -18.41 10.65
C GLU A 308 28.97 -17.73 9.93
N GLU A 309 28.97 -17.72 8.59
CA GLU A 309 30.07 -17.21 7.76
C GLU A 309 30.39 -15.72 8.00
N GLU A 310 31.69 -15.38 8.01
CA GLU A 310 32.16 -14.01 8.21
C GLU A 310 32.27 -13.23 6.90
N ASP A 311 32.78 -13.87 5.83
CA ASP A 311 32.96 -13.25 4.51
C ASP A 311 31.95 -13.78 3.49
N LEU A 312 30.75 -13.19 3.50
CA LEU A 312 29.70 -13.53 2.53
C LEU A 312 30.09 -13.20 1.08
N LEU A 313 30.94 -12.19 0.86
CA LEU A 313 31.28 -11.70 -0.48
C LEU A 313 31.96 -12.79 -1.32
N ARG A 314 32.71 -13.68 -0.68
CA ARG A 314 33.33 -14.86 -1.31
C ARG A 314 32.31 -15.79 -1.97
N TYR A 315 31.09 -15.87 -1.44
CA TYR A 315 30.08 -16.86 -1.83
C TYR A 315 28.96 -16.28 -2.67
N LEU A 316 28.54 -15.03 -2.44
CA LEU A 316 27.42 -14.39 -3.14
C LEU A 316 27.45 -14.51 -4.67
N PRO A 317 28.60 -14.32 -5.36
CA PRO A 317 28.66 -14.42 -6.83
C PRO A 317 28.31 -15.81 -7.39
N TYR A 318 28.45 -16.87 -6.59
CA TYR A 318 28.13 -18.24 -7.00
C TYR A 318 26.80 -18.70 -6.40
N LEU A 319 26.47 -18.22 -5.21
CA LEU A 319 25.26 -18.57 -4.47
C LEU A 319 24.02 -17.96 -5.12
N MET A 320 24.04 -16.66 -5.39
CA MET A 320 22.87 -15.95 -5.92
C MET A 320 22.43 -16.50 -7.28
N PRO A 321 23.33 -16.69 -8.28
CA PRO A 321 22.95 -17.34 -9.53
C PRO A 321 22.46 -18.78 -9.36
N ALA A 322 22.96 -19.54 -8.38
CA ALA A 322 22.49 -20.90 -8.13
C ALA A 322 21.04 -20.93 -7.61
N ILE A 323 20.65 -19.93 -6.82
CA ILE A 323 19.29 -19.76 -6.30
C ILE A 323 18.37 -19.23 -7.41
N THR A 324 18.77 -18.12 -8.06
CA THR A 324 17.92 -17.43 -9.06
C THR A 324 17.67 -18.30 -10.28
N ASN A 325 18.67 -19.05 -10.79
CA ASN A 325 18.46 -19.99 -11.90
C ASN A 325 17.50 -21.14 -11.54
N ARG A 326 17.39 -21.49 -10.25
CA ARG A 326 16.51 -22.61 -9.84
C ARG A 326 15.07 -22.17 -9.66
N ILE A 327 14.85 -21.00 -9.07
CA ILE A 327 13.51 -20.43 -8.89
C ILE A 327 13.00 -19.83 -10.21
N ASN A 328 13.92 -19.21 -10.96
CA ASN A 328 13.70 -18.55 -12.24
C ASN A 328 12.48 -17.61 -12.23
N SER A 329 12.57 -16.56 -11.41
CA SER A 329 11.50 -15.55 -11.33
C SER A 329 11.33 -14.87 -12.69
N GLN A 330 10.08 -14.83 -13.17
CA GLN A 330 9.71 -14.18 -14.44
C GLN A 330 9.30 -12.72 -14.24
N TYR A 331 9.27 -12.24 -12.99
CA TYR A 331 8.81 -10.89 -12.70
C TYR A 331 9.83 -9.84 -13.15
N GLY A 332 9.31 -8.76 -13.73
CA GLY A 332 10.01 -7.50 -13.97
C GLY A 332 9.38 -6.37 -13.15
N TYR A 333 10.11 -5.28 -13.00
CA TYR A 333 9.63 -4.07 -12.33
C TYR A 333 9.43 -2.95 -13.34
N ASP A 334 8.26 -2.32 -13.26
CA ASP A 334 7.94 -1.12 -14.00
C ASP A 334 7.97 0.10 -13.08
N GLU A 335 8.99 0.94 -13.26
CA GLU A 335 9.20 2.15 -12.47
C GLU A 335 8.14 3.23 -12.74
N GLU A 336 7.65 3.35 -13.97
CA GLU A 336 6.70 4.40 -14.36
C GLU A 336 5.33 4.18 -13.68
N ASN A 337 4.84 2.94 -13.70
CA ASN A 337 3.55 2.61 -13.09
C ASN A 337 3.68 2.09 -11.65
N GLN A 338 4.90 1.86 -11.15
CA GLN A 338 5.15 1.30 -9.82
C GLN A 338 4.42 -0.04 -9.63
N VAL A 339 4.64 -0.98 -10.56
CA VAL A 339 4.01 -2.32 -10.56
C VAL A 339 5.02 -3.40 -10.95
N PHE A 340 4.92 -4.56 -10.29
CA PHE A 340 5.63 -5.76 -10.74
C PHE A 340 4.78 -6.52 -11.76
N SER A 341 5.34 -6.82 -12.93
CA SER A 341 4.67 -7.59 -13.96
C SER A 341 5.36 -8.93 -14.19
N ARG A 342 4.57 -9.99 -14.34
CA ARG A 342 5.10 -11.34 -14.61
C ARG A 342 5.51 -11.54 -16.08
N ASP A 343 4.90 -10.80 -16.99
CA ASP A 343 5.22 -10.88 -18.43
C ASP A 343 5.53 -9.47 -18.94
N GLN A 344 6.82 -9.17 -18.99
CA GLN A 344 7.30 -7.87 -19.45
C GLN A 344 6.88 -7.58 -20.89
N PHE A 345 6.82 -8.60 -21.75
CA PHE A 345 6.44 -8.42 -23.15
C PHE A 345 4.97 -8.01 -23.29
N LEU A 346 4.07 -8.70 -22.59
CA LEU A 346 2.65 -8.35 -22.55
C LEU A 346 2.44 -6.99 -21.89
N HIS A 347 3.16 -6.69 -20.81
CA HIS A 347 3.10 -5.40 -20.12
C HIS A 347 3.53 -4.26 -21.02
N ASP A 348 4.64 -4.40 -21.73
CA ASP A 348 5.13 -3.41 -22.69
C ASP A 348 4.19 -3.27 -23.89
N ALA A 349 3.51 -4.35 -24.30
CA ALA A 349 2.48 -4.28 -25.32
C ALA A 349 1.23 -3.54 -24.83
N PHE A 350 0.83 -3.74 -23.57
CA PHE A 350 -0.25 -3.01 -22.91
C PHE A 350 0.08 -1.51 -22.78
N LYS A 351 1.29 -1.17 -22.32
CA LYS A 351 1.78 0.23 -22.29
C LYS A 351 1.70 0.91 -23.66
N ARG A 352 1.97 0.16 -24.74
CA ARG A 352 1.89 0.64 -26.12
C ARG A 352 0.45 0.67 -26.67
N GLY A 353 -0.56 0.37 -25.85
CA GLY A 353 -1.97 0.34 -26.22
C GLY A 353 -2.37 -0.80 -27.15
N ARG A 354 -1.53 -1.84 -27.30
CA ARG A 354 -1.68 -2.85 -28.36
C ARG A 354 -2.38 -4.13 -27.95
N VAL A 355 -2.40 -4.48 -26.66
CA VAL A 355 -3.00 -5.74 -26.20
C VAL A 355 -3.60 -5.56 -24.81
N TYR A 356 -4.87 -5.91 -24.65
CA TYR A 356 -5.50 -6.14 -23.35
C TYR A 356 -5.62 -7.65 -23.13
N VAL A 357 -4.89 -8.20 -22.16
CA VAL A 357 -5.07 -9.58 -21.69
C VAL A 357 -5.78 -9.50 -20.34
N ALA A 358 -7.01 -10.00 -20.27
CA ALA A 358 -7.70 -10.14 -18.99
C ALA A 358 -6.87 -11.03 -18.04
N GLU A 359 -6.75 -10.68 -16.76
CA GLU A 359 -5.97 -11.44 -15.75
C GLU A 359 -6.31 -12.94 -15.74
N ASN A 360 -7.57 -13.27 -16.02
CA ASN A 360 -8.10 -14.64 -16.07
C ASN A 360 -7.57 -15.48 -17.26
N HIS A 361 -7.00 -14.83 -18.28
CA HIS A 361 -6.39 -15.46 -19.44
C HIS A 361 -4.87 -15.56 -19.34
N VAL A 362 -4.26 -15.02 -18.28
CA VAL A 362 -2.84 -15.23 -17.99
C VAL A 362 -2.69 -16.66 -17.47
N ALA A 363 -2.09 -17.53 -18.28
CA ALA A 363 -1.84 -18.91 -17.90
C ALA A 363 -1.10 -18.94 -16.54
N ARG A 364 -1.62 -19.72 -15.58
CA ARG A 364 -0.88 -20.01 -14.34
C ARG A 364 0.35 -20.84 -14.69
N ILE A 365 1.46 -20.17 -14.96
CA ILE A 365 2.73 -20.84 -15.23
C ILE A 365 3.17 -21.51 -13.93
N LYS A 366 3.39 -22.82 -14.01
CA LYS A 366 3.87 -23.61 -12.87
C LYS A 366 5.27 -23.14 -12.49
N PRO A 367 5.61 -23.07 -11.20
CA PRO A 367 6.98 -22.80 -10.78
C PRO A 367 7.96 -23.79 -11.41
N ASP A 368 9.12 -23.29 -11.85
CA ASP A 368 10.18 -24.14 -12.45
C ASP A 368 10.73 -25.14 -11.44
N GLU A 369 10.78 -24.75 -10.16
CA GLU A 369 10.98 -25.68 -9.07
C GLU A 369 9.64 -26.34 -8.66
N PRO A 370 9.43 -27.65 -8.92
CA PRO A 370 8.17 -28.29 -8.59
C PRO A 370 7.95 -28.50 -7.08
N SER A 371 9.01 -28.69 -6.28
CA SER A 371 8.86 -28.99 -4.86
C SER A 371 8.72 -27.72 -4.03
N GLU A 372 7.55 -27.56 -3.41
CA GLU A 372 7.24 -26.48 -2.45
C GLU A 372 8.24 -26.45 -1.28
N GLU A 373 8.68 -27.62 -0.81
CA GLU A 373 9.67 -27.72 0.26
C GLU A 373 11.02 -27.14 -0.17
N ILE A 374 11.46 -27.42 -1.40
CA ILE A 374 12.72 -26.89 -1.92
C ILE A 374 12.63 -25.39 -2.15
N ARG A 375 11.50 -24.88 -2.69
CA ARG A 375 11.29 -23.43 -2.84
C ARG A 375 11.38 -22.71 -1.50
N LEU A 376 10.74 -23.26 -0.46
CA LEU A 376 10.83 -22.74 0.90
C LEU A 376 12.27 -22.79 1.46
N LEU A 377 13.01 -23.88 1.24
CA LEU A 377 14.40 -23.99 1.68
C LEU A 377 15.32 -22.97 1.00
N LEU A 378 15.15 -22.73 -0.30
CA LEU A 378 15.89 -21.69 -1.03
C LEU A 378 15.56 -20.30 -0.49
N LEU A 379 14.30 -20.02 -0.20
CA LEU A 379 13.88 -18.75 0.40
C LEU A 379 14.47 -18.56 1.82
N ARG A 380 14.53 -19.62 2.62
CA ARG A 380 15.21 -19.60 3.93
C ARG A 380 16.71 -19.40 3.83
N LEU A 381 17.35 -19.90 2.78
CA LEU A 381 18.76 -19.62 2.50
C LEU A 381 18.96 -18.14 2.17
N VAL A 382 18.07 -17.53 1.38
CA VAL A 382 18.09 -16.07 1.14
C VAL A 382 17.87 -15.29 2.44
N ASP A 383 16.93 -15.72 3.29
CA ASP A 383 16.73 -15.12 4.62
C ASP A 383 18.02 -15.20 5.46
N ALA A 384 18.69 -16.36 5.51
CA ALA A 384 19.94 -16.52 6.25
C ALA A 384 21.07 -15.60 5.73
N VAL A 385 21.18 -15.41 4.41
CA VAL A 385 22.12 -14.44 3.81
C VAL A 385 21.80 -13.02 4.29
N LEU A 386 20.53 -12.62 4.26
CA LEU A 386 20.08 -11.29 4.66
C LEU A 386 20.29 -11.05 6.15
N GLN A 387 19.87 -11.98 7.02
CA GLN A 387 20.05 -11.87 8.47
C GLN A 387 21.53 -11.79 8.84
N ASN A 388 22.39 -12.64 8.25
CA ASN A 388 23.83 -12.58 8.50
C ASN A 388 24.39 -11.18 8.16
N ALA A 389 24.04 -10.64 6.99
CA ALA A 389 24.47 -9.32 6.56
C ALA A 389 23.92 -8.20 7.45
N PHE A 390 22.65 -8.28 7.89
CA PHE A 390 22.02 -7.30 8.77
C PHE A 390 22.64 -7.29 10.17
N GLU A 391 22.87 -8.46 10.77
CA GLU A 391 23.49 -8.60 12.08
C GLU A 391 24.91 -8.03 12.11
N ARG A 392 25.66 -8.20 11.01
CA ARG A 392 27.02 -7.66 10.85
C ARG A 392 27.07 -6.23 10.32
N ARG A 393 25.92 -5.58 10.09
CA ARG A 393 25.79 -4.24 9.50
C ARG A 393 26.51 -4.10 8.15
N ALA A 394 26.54 -5.18 7.37
CA ALA A 394 27.18 -5.26 6.06
C ALA A 394 26.15 -5.37 4.92
N SER A 395 24.99 -4.73 5.06
CA SER A 395 23.91 -4.79 4.04
C SER A 395 24.33 -4.25 2.67
N SER A 396 25.37 -3.40 2.63
CA SER A 396 25.94 -2.83 1.41
C SER A 396 26.37 -3.87 0.37
N ILE A 397 26.88 -5.02 0.83
CA ILE A 397 27.35 -6.10 -0.06
C ILE A 397 26.22 -6.71 -0.90
N LEU A 398 24.97 -6.53 -0.45
CA LEU A 398 23.79 -7.09 -1.10
C LEU A 398 23.21 -6.20 -2.19
N HIS A 399 23.65 -4.94 -2.34
CA HIS A 399 23.12 -4.03 -3.36
C HIS A 399 23.24 -4.59 -4.79
N ALA A 400 24.30 -5.37 -5.08
CA ALA A 400 24.47 -5.98 -6.39
C ALA A 400 23.45 -7.10 -6.70
N TYR A 401 22.79 -7.64 -5.68
CA TYR A 401 21.89 -8.80 -5.79
C TYR A 401 20.47 -8.50 -5.32
N ILE A 402 20.24 -7.33 -4.71
CA ILE A 402 18.97 -7.01 -4.05
C ILE A 402 17.79 -7.01 -5.02
N TYR A 403 18.00 -6.58 -6.27
CA TYR A 403 16.94 -6.61 -7.28
C TYR A 403 16.48 -8.05 -7.55
N ASP A 404 17.41 -8.98 -7.76
CA ASP A 404 17.10 -10.40 -7.96
C ASP A 404 16.42 -11.01 -6.72
N ILE A 405 16.86 -10.61 -5.52
CA ILE A 405 16.23 -11.01 -4.25
C ILE A 405 14.79 -10.52 -4.22
N LEU A 406 14.53 -9.25 -4.54
CA LEU A 406 13.18 -8.70 -4.57
C LEU A 406 12.30 -9.45 -5.57
N LEU A 407 12.78 -9.72 -6.78
CA LEU A 407 12.02 -10.50 -7.78
C LEU A 407 11.71 -11.93 -7.31
N LEU A 408 12.62 -12.55 -6.55
CA LEU A 408 12.39 -13.85 -5.92
C LEU A 408 11.30 -13.76 -4.84
N LEU A 409 11.33 -12.73 -4.00
CA LEU A 409 10.32 -12.49 -2.96
C LEU A 409 8.94 -12.24 -3.57
N ILE A 410 8.87 -11.41 -4.61
CA ILE A 410 7.65 -11.12 -5.36
C ILE A 410 7.09 -12.39 -6.03
N SER A 411 7.96 -13.24 -6.58
CA SER A 411 7.52 -14.57 -7.03
C SER A 411 6.99 -15.42 -5.90
N GLY A 412 7.61 -15.37 -4.72
CA GLY A 412 7.18 -16.09 -3.53
C GLY A 412 5.87 -15.57 -2.91
N VAL A 413 5.49 -14.31 -3.14
CA VAL A 413 4.19 -13.75 -2.71
C VAL A 413 3.02 -14.39 -3.48
N HIS A 414 3.26 -14.79 -4.73
CA HIS A 414 2.28 -15.44 -5.59
C HIS A 414 2.34 -16.98 -5.54
N ASP A 415 3.06 -17.55 -4.57
CA ASP A 415 3.19 -19.00 -4.46
C ASP A 415 1.89 -19.62 -3.91
N ASP A 416 1.54 -20.80 -4.41
CA ASP A 416 0.39 -21.57 -3.92
C ASP A 416 0.63 -22.05 -2.47
N PHE A 417 1.89 -22.21 -2.07
CA PHE A 417 2.27 -22.68 -0.75
C PHE A 417 2.41 -21.53 0.25
N GLN A 418 1.46 -21.46 1.18
CA GLN A 418 1.30 -20.38 2.17
C GLN A 418 2.52 -20.08 3.06
N GLU A 419 3.38 -21.05 3.39
CA GLU A 419 4.58 -20.77 4.19
C GLU A 419 5.61 -19.93 3.42
N ILE A 420 5.64 -20.06 2.09
CA ILE A 420 6.47 -19.21 1.22
C ILE A 420 5.91 -17.79 1.26
N ASN A 421 4.60 -17.61 1.11
CA ASN A 421 3.96 -16.29 1.21
C ASN A 421 4.31 -15.58 2.52
N ILE A 422 4.19 -16.27 3.66
CA ILE A 422 4.52 -15.73 4.99
C ILE A 422 6.01 -15.40 5.10
N THR A 423 6.88 -16.27 4.58
CA THR A 423 8.33 -16.08 4.66
C THR A 423 8.77 -14.92 3.77
N SER A 424 8.24 -14.81 2.55
CA SER A 424 8.48 -13.67 1.65
C SER A 424 8.03 -12.35 2.27
N CYS A 425 6.83 -12.33 2.88
CA CYS A 425 6.32 -11.18 3.63
C CYS A 425 7.30 -10.74 4.73
N ARG A 426 7.75 -11.68 5.57
CA ARG A 426 8.71 -11.41 6.66
C ARG A 426 10.03 -10.83 6.14
N ILE A 427 10.56 -11.41 5.06
CA ILE A 427 11.83 -10.95 4.46
C ILE A 427 11.66 -9.55 3.85
N LEU A 428 10.55 -9.29 3.13
CA LEU A 428 10.25 -7.96 2.60
C LEU A 428 10.19 -6.91 3.71
N ALA A 429 9.53 -7.21 4.83
CA ALA A 429 9.50 -6.34 5.99
C ALA A 429 10.91 -6.10 6.58
N ALA A 430 11.76 -7.13 6.64
CA ALA A 430 13.14 -6.98 7.10
C ALA A 430 13.96 -6.08 6.17
N ILE A 431 13.87 -6.28 4.85
CA ILE A 431 14.54 -5.42 3.84
C ILE A 431 14.08 -3.97 3.97
N SER A 432 12.77 -3.74 4.15
CA SER A 432 12.18 -2.41 4.40
C SER A 432 12.81 -1.68 5.58
N ASN A 433 13.24 -2.43 6.58
CA ASN A 433 13.77 -1.90 7.83
C ASN A 433 15.28 -1.69 7.82
N HIS A 434 16.02 -2.47 7.03
CA HIS A 434 17.49 -2.52 7.05
C HIS A 434 18.15 -1.99 5.75
N MET A 435 17.40 -1.85 4.66
CA MET A 435 17.87 -1.40 3.35
C MET A 435 16.91 -0.36 2.77
N VAL A 436 16.69 0.72 3.53
CA VAL A 436 15.74 1.80 3.20
C VAL A 436 16.08 2.42 1.84
N SER A 437 17.36 2.65 1.58
CA SER A 437 17.86 3.25 0.33
C SER A 437 17.44 2.49 -0.93
N VAL A 438 17.19 1.17 -0.82
CA VAL A 438 16.66 0.35 -1.91
C VAL A 438 15.15 0.25 -1.82
N MET A 439 14.61 -0.15 -0.67
CA MET A 439 13.18 -0.49 -0.55
C MET A 439 12.27 0.71 -0.83
N LYS A 440 12.74 1.94 -0.59
CA LYS A 440 11.98 3.17 -0.87
C LYS A 440 11.49 3.26 -2.33
N HIS A 441 12.23 2.69 -3.28
CA HIS A 441 11.87 2.71 -4.70
C HIS A 441 10.82 1.65 -5.06
N PHE A 442 10.73 0.55 -4.31
CA PHE A 442 9.85 -0.58 -4.64
C PHE A 442 8.63 -0.68 -3.72
N SER A 443 8.53 0.16 -2.69
CA SER A 443 7.53 0.03 -1.61
C SER A 443 6.09 0.04 -2.13
N VAL A 444 5.73 0.97 -3.01
CA VAL A 444 4.39 1.08 -3.59
C VAL A 444 4.03 -0.17 -4.39
N ALA A 445 4.93 -0.59 -5.29
CA ALA A 445 4.74 -1.78 -6.11
C ALA A 445 4.61 -3.05 -5.25
N ALA A 446 5.45 -3.19 -4.22
CA ALA A 446 5.40 -4.32 -3.30
C ALA A 446 4.08 -4.37 -2.51
N VAL A 447 3.56 -3.22 -2.04
CA VAL A 447 2.25 -3.16 -1.39
C VAL A 447 1.14 -3.59 -2.34
N ARG A 448 1.14 -3.10 -3.59
CA ARG A 448 0.17 -3.49 -4.62
C ARG A 448 0.18 -4.99 -4.91
N THR A 449 1.37 -5.57 -4.99
CA THR A 449 1.54 -7.02 -5.16
C THR A 449 0.99 -7.83 -3.99
N LEU A 450 1.04 -7.30 -2.76
CA LEU A 450 0.57 -7.96 -1.55
C LEU A 450 -0.95 -7.89 -1.37
N MET A 451 -1.65 -6.95 -2.02
CA MET A 451 -3.08 -6.71 -1.84
C MET A 451 -3.96 -7.97 -2.00
N PRO A 452 -3.78 -8.84 -3.01
CA PRO A 452 -4.60 -10.05 -3.13
C PRO A 452 -4.49 -11.00 -1.93
N LEU A 453 -3.33 -11.05 -1.26
CA LEU A 453 -3.12 -11.92 -0.09
C LEU A 453 -3.87 -11.41 1.17
N LEU A 454 -4.32 -10.16 1.20
CA LEU A 454 -5.20 -9.65 2.26
C LEU A 454 -6.56 -10.36 2.29
N LEU A 455 -6.94 -11.02 1.19
CA LEU A 455 -8.17 -11.82 1.09
C LEU A 455 -7.90 -13.33 1.18
N HIS A 456 -6.66 -13.73 1.47
CA HIS A 456 -6.28 -15.14 1.54
C HIS A 456 -7.07 -15.90 2.61
N ARG A 457 -7.45 -17.15 2.35
CA ARG A 457 -8.29 -17.96 3.25
C ARG A 457 -7.72 -18.13 4.67
N LEU A 458 -6.39 -18.20 4.82
CA LEU A 458 -5.72 -18.41 6.10
C LEU A 458 -5.40 -17.08 6.79
N ALA A 459 -5.87 -16.92 8.03
CA ALA A 459 -5.62 -15.72 8.83
C ALA A 459 -4.12 -15.43 9.06
N ARG A 460 -3.29 -16.46 9.25
CA ARG A 460 -1.83 -16.30 9.42
C ARG A 460 -1.14 -15.60 8.24
N VAL A 461 -1.64 -15.83 7.02
CA VAL A 461 -1.13 -15.17 5.81
C VAL A 461 -1.57 -13.72 5.81
N ARG A 462 -2.86 -13.45 6.07
CA ARG A 462 -3.39 -12.08 6.17
C ARG A 462 -2.65 -11.25 7.22
N VAL A 463 -2.38 -11.82 8.41
CA VAL A 463 -1.57 -11.16 9.45
C VAL A 463 -0.17 -10.86 8.93
N ALA A 464 0.55 -11.83 8.36
CA ALA A 464 1.89 -11.61 7.83
C ALA A 464 1.94 -10.51 6.76
N VAL A 465 0.92 -10.45 5.91
CA VAL A 465 0.80 -9.44 4.85
C VAL A 465 0.54 -8.06 5.45
N VAL A 466 -0.38 -7.94 6.42
CA VAL A 466 -0.67 -6.67 7.11
C VAL A 466 0.58 -6.13 7.82
N GLU A 467 1.33 -6.98 8.52
CA GLU A 467 2.62 -6.62 9.14
C GLU A 467 3.63 -6.11 8.10
N THR A 468 3.65 -6.72 6.91
CA THR A 468 4.57 -6.35 5.84
C THR A 468 4.18 -5.03 5.20
N ILE A 469 2.89 -4.83 4.90
CA ILE A 469 2.36 -3.57 4.36
C ILE A 469 2.62 -2.44 5.37
N ARG A 470 2.45 -2.69 6.68
CA ARG A 470 2.82 -1.71 7.72
C ARG A 470 4.27 -1.25 7.57
N ALA A 471 5.21 -2.19 7.47
CA ALA A 471 6.64 -1.90 7.36
C ALA A 471 7.03 -1.20 6.04
N LEU A 472 6.37 -1.56 4.93
CA LEU A 472 6.61 -0.96 3.61
C LEU A 472 6.09 0.47 3.51
N VAL A 473 4.90 0.74 4.06
CA VAL A 473 4.31 2.09 4.04
C VAL A 473 5.09 3.04 4.95
N THR A 474 5.58 2.56 6.09
CA THR A 474 6.40 3.35 7.04
C THR A 474 7.88 3.41 6.69
N CYS A 475 8.33 2.75 5.63
CA CYS A 475 9.70 2.87 5.15
C CYS A 475 10.00 4.34 4.82
N PRO A 476 11.02 4.96 5.44
CA PRO A 476 11.20 6.39 5.31
C PRO A 476 11.72 6.78 3.92
N ASN A 477 11.11 7.80 3.33
CA ASN A 477 11.65 8.50 2.17
C ASN A 477 12.02 9.93 2.59
N VAL A 478 13.23 10.07 3.12
CA VAL A 478 13.73 11.32 3.74
C VAL A 478 13.69 12.48 2.73
N GLU A 479 14.10 12.22 1.49
CA GLU A 479 14.11 13.20 0.39
C GLU A 479 12.73 13.81 0.14
N LYS A 480 11.66 13.01 0.29
CA LYS A 480 10.28 13.44 0.04
C LYS A 480 9.49 13.74 1.32
N CYS A 481 10.13 13.67 2.49
CA CYS A 481 9.48 13.86 3.80
C CYS A 481 8.18 13.05 3.95
N LYS A 482 8.16 11.80 3.49
CA LYS A 482 7.00 10.92 3.53
C LYS A 482 7.36 9.45 3.72
N GLY A 483 6.39 8.61 4.04
CA GLY A 483 6.57 7.15 3.89
C GLY A 483 6.65 6.76 2.41
N SER A 484 7.56 5.86 2.04
CA SER A 484 7.77 5.47 0.64
C SER A 484 6.58 4.75 0.03
N GLY A 485 5.80 4.01 0.84
CA GLY A 485 4.63 3.27 0.37
C GLY A 485 3.29 4.01 0.52
N THR A 486 3.26 5.28 0.94
CA THR A 486 2.00 5.95 1.31
C THR A 486 1.03 6.16 0.15
N GLU A 487 1.53 6.20 -1.09
CA GLU A 487 0.69 6.29 -2.29
C GLU A 487 -0.25 5.07 -2.43
N ALA A 488 0.16 3.89 -1.97
CA ALA A 488 -0.64 2.68 -2.02
C ALA A 488 -1.79 2.66 -1.00
N ILE A 489 -1.86 3.61 -0.05
CA ILE A 489 -2.98 3.71 0.91
C ILE A 489 -4.31 3.91 0.17
N VAL A 490 -4.30 4.70 -0.92
CA VAL A 490 -5.51 4.95 -1.74
C VAL A 490 -6.00 3.65 -2.38
N ASP A 491 -5.07 2.83 -2.89
CA ASP A 491 -5.38 1.54 -3.51
C ASP A 491 -5.96 0.55 -2.49
N LEU A 492 -5.44 0.56 -1.25
CA LEU A 492 -5.93 -0.29 -0.16
C LEU A 492 -7.33 0.08 0.33
N ILE A 493 -7.65 1.37 0.38
CA ILE A 493 -8.99 1.87 0.73
C ILE A 493 -9.95 1.70 -0.45
N GLY A 494 -9.44 1.60 -1.68
CA GLY A 494 -10.25 1.62 -2.89
C GLY A 494 -10.90 2.98 -3.15
N HIS A 495 -10.30 4.06 -2.63
CA HIS A 495 -10.82 5.42 -2.80
C HIS A 495 -10.67 5.90 -4.25
N ARG A 496 -11.63 6.70 -4.71
CA ARG A 496 -11.59 7.37 -6.02
C ARG A 496 -12.09 8.79 -5.87
N ASP A 497 -11.36 9.73 -6.43
CA ASP A 497 -11.86 11.09 -6.55
C ASP A 497 -12.97 11.12 -7.61
N GLU A 498 -14.11 11.73 -7.28
CA GLU A 498 -15.33 11.74 -8.11
C GLU A 498 -15.07 12.26 -9.53
N ASN A 499 -14.05 13.11 -9.70
CA ASN A 499 -13.71 13.77 -10.96
C ASN A 499 -12.59 13.09 -11.75
N VAL A 500 -12.03 11.97 -11.27
CA VAL A 500 -10.93 11.28 -11.94
C VAL A 500 -11.44 10.00 -12.59
N ILE A 501 -11.33 9.93 -13.92
CA ILE A 501 -11.64 8.73 -14.70
C ILE A 501 -10.34 8.13 -15.26
N PRO A 502 -9.86 6.98 -14.73
CA PRO A 502 -8.74 6.28 -15.34
C PRO A 502 -9.07 5.89 -16.78
N VAL A 503 -8.10 6.07 -17.67
CA VAL A 503 -8.23 5.68 -19.08
C VAL A 503 -8.61 4.20 -19.22
N ALA A 504 -8.09 3.35 -18.35
CA ALA A 504 -8.43 1.92 -18.31
C ALA A 504 -9.93 1.66 -18.09
N SER A 505 -10.64 2.52 -17.34
CA SER A 505 -12.09 2.37 -17.12
C SER A 505 -12.92 2.50 -18.41
N PHE A 506 -12.39 3.09 -19.49
CA PHE A 506 -13.09 3.16 -20.80
C PHE A 506 -13.06 1.83 -21.55
N TYR A 507 -12.06 1.01 -21.29
CA TYR A 507 -11.82 -0.25 -22.00
C TYR A 507 -12.14 -1.47 -21.14
N THR A 508 -12.27 -1.29 -19.82
CA THR A 508 -12.38 -2.39 -18.86
C THR A 508 -13.28 -2.04 -17.68
N SER A 509 -14.07 -3.02 -17.24
CA SER A 509 -14.78 -2.97 -15.98
C SER A 509 -13.78 -3.07 -14.82
N GLU A 510 -13.42 -1.95 -14.21
CA GLU A 510 -12.54 -1.90 -13.05
C GLU A 510 -13.35 -2.19 -11.77
N VAL A 511 -13.00 -3.27 -11.05
CA VAL A 511 -13.58 -3.57 -9.74
C VAL A 511 -12.61 -3.11 -8.67
N ARG A 512 -12.97 -2.05 -7.93
CA ARG A 512 -12.20 -1.60 -6.76
C ARG A 512 -12.69 -2.28 -5.50
N LEU A 513 -11.77 -2.87 -4.76
CA LEU A 513 -12.03 -3.50 -3.49
C LEU A 513 -11.48 -2.63 -2.38
N ASN A 514 -12.32 -2.29 -1.40
CA ASN A 514 -11.86 -1.69 -0.16
C ASN A 514 -11.32 -2.79 0.75
N TYR A 515 -10.00 -3.02 0.70
CA TYR A 515 -9.34 -4.04 1.50
C TYR A 515 -9.41 -3.72 2.99
N PHE A 516 -9.36 -2.44 3.37
CA PHE A 516 -9.47 -2.03 4.78
C PHE A 516 -10.83 -2.36 5.37
N ALA A 517 -11.92 -2.17 4.64
CA ALA A 517 -13.25 -2.60 5.09
C ALA A 517 -13.32 -4.13 5.29
N LYS A 518 -12.61 -4.91 4.47
CA LYS A 518 -12.53 -6.37 4.65
C LYS A 518 -11.69 -6.78 5.87
N LEU A 519 -10.63 -6.04 6.18
CA LEU A 519 -9.77 -6.30 7.34
C LEU A 519 -10.42 -5.85 8.66
N ASP A 520 -11.08 -4.71 8.65
CA ASP A 520 -11.88 -4.18 9.78
C ASP A 520 -12.97 -5.17 10.20
N GLN A 521 -13.61 -5.83 9.24
CA GLN A 521 -14.67 -6.83 9.49
C GLN A 521 -14.16 -8.28 9.45
N ASP A 522 -12.85 -8.51 9.60
CA ASP A 522 -12.30 -9.87 9.56
C ASP A 522 -12.83 -10.70 10.74
N ARG A 523 -13.25 -11.94 10.46
CA ARG A 523 -13.77 -12.88 11.47
C ARG A 523 -12.71 -13.25 12.51
N ASN A 524 -11.43 -13.20 12.16
CA ASN A 524 -10.36 -13.55 13.06
C ASN A 524 -9.83 -12.30 13.79
N PRO A 525 -9.93 -12.23 15.13
CA PRO A 525 -9.49 -11.06 15.89
C PRO A 525 -7.99 -10.78 15.75
N MET A 526 -7.16 -11.78 15.44
CA MET A 526 -5.72 -11.57 15.22
C MET A 526 -5.46 -10.72 13.96
N VAL A 527 -6.30 -10.85 12.93
CA VAL A 527 -6.17 -10.03 11.72
C VAL A 527 -6.59 -8.59 12.03
N ARG A 528 -7.71 -8.40 12.74
CA ARG A 528 -8.17 -7.08 13.17
C ARG A 528 -7.15 -6.38 14.07
N ARG A 529 -6.56 -7.09 15.04
CA ARG A 529 -5.46 -6.56 15.87
C ARG A 529 -4.27 -6.09 15.03
N ALA A 530 -3.80 -6.91 14.10
CA ALA A 530 -2.70 -6.53 13.22
C ALA A 530 -3.04 -5.32 12.34
N PHE A 531 -4.29 -5.25 11.85
CA PHE A 531 -4.81 -4.14 11.04
C PHE A 531 -4.88 -2.83 11.84
N PHE A 532 -5.51 -2.81 13.01
CA PHE A 532 -5.61 -1.59 13.81
C PHE A 532 -4.27 -1.16 14.41
N ALA A 533 -3.35 -2.10 14.69
CA ALA A 533 -1.97 -1.77 15.04
C ALA A 533 -1.26 -1.08 13.86
N MET A 534 -1.47 -1.54 12.62
CA MET A 534 -0.97 -0.87 11.41
C MET A 534 -1.56 0.54 11.24
N ILE A 535 -2.88 0.71 11.40
CA ILE A 535 -3.53 2.03 11.31
C ILE A 535 -2.99 2.98 12.38
N SER A 536 -2.86 2.50 13.63
CA SER A 536 -2.33 3.29 14.74
C SER A 536 -0.89 3.72 14.49
N ASP A 537 -0.04 2.79 14.03
CA ASP A 537 1.35 3.05 13.66
C ASP A 537 1.45 4.14 12.59
N TRP A 538 0.64 4.07 11.54
CA TRP A 538 0.65 5.06 10.47
C TRP A 538 0.18 6.44 10.92
N MET A 539 -0.89 6.52 11.72
CA MET A 539 -1.39 7.80 12.22
C MET A 539 -0.39 8.47 13.18
N VAL A 540 0.43 7.69 13.89
CA VAL A 540 1.42 8.21 14.84
C VAL A 540 2.75 8.53 14.14
N ASN A 541 3.26 7.63 13.30
CA ASN A 541 4.65 7.65 12.85
C ASN A 541 4.87 8.14 11.41
N LEU A 542 3.83 8.28 10.57
CA LEU A 542 4.04 8.79 9.20
C LEU A 542 4.46 10.27 9.19
N PRO A 543 5.50 10.65 8.42
CA PRO A 543 5.88 12.05 8.24
C PRO A 543 4.77 12.87 7.54
N ASP A 544 4.16 12.29 6.49
CA ASP A 544 3.08 12.85 5.67
C ASP A 544 1.68 12.50 6.22
N ARG A 545 1.56 12.30 7.54
CA ARG A 545 0.33 11.88 8.22
C ARG A 545 -0.90 12.73 7.87
N TYR A 546 -0.74 14.05 7.72
CA TYR A 546 -1.86 14.97 7.51
C TYR A 546 -2.68 14.67 6.25
N ASP A 547 -2.04 14.13 5.21
CA ASP A 547 -2.68 13.76 3.95
C ASP A 547 -3.61 12.54 4.09
N HIS A 548 -3.28 11.65 5.03
CA HIS A 548 -3.93 10.34 5.19
C HIS A 548 -4.84 10.28 6.42
N GLU A 549 -4.62 11.10 7.44
CA GLU A 549 -5.37 11.09 8.71
C GLU A 549 -6.89 11.11 8.51
N SER A 550 -7.40 11.93 7.58
CA SER A 550 -8.85 12.00 7.33
C SER A 550 -9.45 10.72 6.75
N ARG A 551 -8.65 9.94 6.01
CA ARG A 551 -9.05 8.66 5.39
C ARG A 551 -8.86 7.48 6.34
N LEU A 552 -7.87 7.56 7.24
CA LEU A 552 -7.57 6.50 8.22
C LEU A 552 -8.41 6.59 9.50
N LEU A 553 -8.81 7.81 9.89
CA LEU A 553 -9.56 8.05 11.13
C LEU A 553 -10.86 7.25 11.27
N PRO A 554 -11.70 7.05 10.24
CA PRO A 554 -12.91 6.22 10.36
C PRO A 554 -12.62 4.80 10.85
N TYR A 555 -11.52 4.20 10.40
CA TYR A 555 -11.11 2.87 10.81
C TYR A 555 -10.62 2.85 12.26
N LEU A 556 -9.88 3.88 12.70
CA LEU A 556 -9.47 3.98 14.11
C LEU A 556 -10.68 4.19 15.03
N LEU A 557 -11.69 4.97 14.61
CA LEU A 557 -12.92 5.16 15.37
C LEU A 557 -13.81 3.90 15.40
N SER A 558 -13.77 3.07 14.35
CA SER A 558 -14.40 1.74 14.34
C SER A 558 -13.79 0.84 15.42
N ALA A 559 -12.46 0.85 15.57
CA ALA A 559 -11.74 0.04 16.56
C ALA A 559 -12.19 0.31 18.02
N VAL A 560 -12.68 1.53 18.31
CA VAL A 560 -13.22 1.91 19.62
C VAL A 560 -14.51 1.14 19.96
N SER A 561 -15.21 0.60 18.97
CA SER A 561 -16.40 -0.25 19.14
C SER A 561 -16.17 -1.71 18.74
N ASP A 562 -14.92 -2.19 18.74
CA ASP A 562 -14.59 -3.59 18.45
C ASP A 562 -15.01 -4.52 19.61
N GLU A 563 -15.32 -5.77 19.27
CA GLU A 563 -15.66 -6.84 20.21
C GLU A 563 -14.46 -7.27 21.06
N ASP A 564 -13.24 -7.18 20.52
CA ASP A 564 -12.00 -7.52 21.22
C ASP A 564 -11.55 -6.35 22.10
N THR A 565 -11.60 -6.58 23.41
CA THR A 565 -11.23 -5.56 24.42
C THR A 565 -9.81 -5.03 24.29
N ALA A 566 -8.86 -5.79 23.73
CA ALA A 566 -7.50 -5.27 23.54
C ALA A 566 -7.45 -4.23 22.41
N ILE A 567 -8.12 -4.51 21.27
CA ILE A 567 -8.28 -3.55 20.17
C ILE A 567 -8.90 -2.25 20.68
N PHE A 568 -9.98 -2.37 21.46
CA PHE A 568 -10.66 -1.24 22.05
C PHE A 568 -9.73 -0.35 22.90
N HIS A 569 -9.00 -0.95 23.86
CA HIS A 569 -8.10 -0.19 24.73
C HIS A 569 -6.93 0.42 23.97
N ASP A 570 -6.35 -0.31 23.01
CA ASP A 570 -5.27 0.19 22.16
C ASP A 570 -5.74 1.37 21.31
N ALA A 571 -6.95 1.31 20.76
CA ALA A 571 -7.54 2.40 19.97
C ALA A 571 -7.78 3.67 20.81
N LEU A 572 -8.33 3.53 22.03
CA LEU A 572 -8.49 4.67 22.94
C LEU A 572 -7.15 5.31 23.29
N LYS A 573 -6.15 4.49 23.61
CA LYS A 573 -4.80 4.97 23.91
C LYS A 573 -4.18 5.69 22.72
N THR A 574 -4.33 5.15 21.51
CA THR A 574 -3.86 5.83 20.29
C THR A 574 -4.56 7.18 20.11
N LEU A 575 -5.88 7.26 20.31
CA LEU A 575 -6.63 8.52 20.21
C LEU A 575 -6.22 9.55 21.28
N GLU A 576 -5.85 9.10 22.48
CA GLU A 576 -5.26 9.97 23.51
C GLU A 576 -3.91 10.53 23.06
N VAL A 577 -3.01 9.69 22.56
CA VAL A 577 -1.70 10.12 22.01
C VAL A 577 -1.85 11.11 20.86
N LEU A 578 -2.78 10.86 19.95
CA LEU A 578 -3.10 11.77 18.85
C LEU A 578 -3.66 13.10 19.36
N GLY A 579 -4.51 13.05 20.39
CA GLY A 579 -5.05 14.22 21.06
C GLY A 579 -3.97 15.07 21.73
N GLU A 580 -3.10 14.46 22.55
CA GLU A 580 -1.98 15.14 23.19
C GLU A 580 -1.02 15.77 22.18
N ARG A 581 -0.75 15.08 21.06
CA ARG A 581 0.03 15.66 19.96
C ARG A 581 -0.68 16.85 19.34
N TYR A 582 -1.98 16.75 19.09
CA TYR A 582 -2.77 17.86 18.55
C TYR A 582 -2.72 19.09 19.47
N GLU A 583 -2.83 18.90 20.79
CA GLU A 583 -2.70 20.00 21.77
C GLU A 583 -1.30 20.63 21.76
N ARG A 584 -0.23 19.84 21.57
CA ARG A 584 1.12 20.38 21.46
C ARG A 584 1.33 21.20 20.18
N GLU A 585 0.75 20.75 19.07
CA GLU A 585 0.86 21.43 17.76
C GLU A 585 -0.03 22.68 17.68
N HIS A 586 -1.17 22.72 18.39
CA HIS A 586 -2.16 23.81 18.36
C HIS A 586 -2.31 24.49 19.73
N GLY A 587 -1.21 24.60 20.47
CA GLY A 587 -1.21 24.96 21.89
C GLY A 587 -1.96 26.26 22.23
N GLU A 588 -1.82 27.32 21.42
CA GLU A 588 -2.45 28.62 21.70
C GLU A 588 -3.98 28.54 21.75
N GLU A 589 -4.61 27.97 20.70
CA GLU A 589 -6.07 27.79 20.62
C GLU A 589 -6.60 26.91 21.76
N VAL A 590 -5.90 25.81 22.05
CA VAL A 590 -6.30 24.87 23.09
C VAL A 590 -6.16 25.49 24.48
N ILE A 591 -5.09 26.26 24.72
CA ILE A 591 -4.86 26.97 25.98
C ILE A 591 -5.93 28.02 26.20
N GLU A 592 -6.32 28.80 25.19
CA GLU A 592 -7.43 29.75 25.31
C GLU A 592 -8.73 29.05 25.73
N ILE A 593 -9.10 27.97 25.03
CA ILE A 593 -10.31 27.20 25.36
C ILE A 593 -10.27 26.68 26.80
N LYS A 594 -9.10 26.21 27.27
CA LYS A 594 -8.90 25.71 28.64
C LYS A 594 -8.90 26.83 29.69
N GLN A 595 -8.20 27.93 29.45
CA GLN A 595 -8.03 29.04 30.38
C GLN A 595 -9.31 29.84 30.59
N TYR A 596 -10.01 30.17 29.49
CA TYR A 596 -11.34 30.77 29.57
C TYR A 596 -12.41 29.76 30.02
N GLY A 597 -12.05 28.47 30.07
CA GLY A 597 -12.91 27.38 30.49
C GLY A 597 -14.16 27.28 29.64
N MET A 598 -14.02 27.48 28.32
CA MET A 598 -15.12 27.39 27.36
C MET A 598 -15.58 25.94 27.16
N ASP A 599 -14.69 24.97 27.40
CA ASP A 599 -14.99 23.55 27.19
C ASP A 599 -16.05 23.01 28.17
N GLY A 600 -17.14 22.48 27.62
CA GLY A 600 -18.21 21.83 28.39
C GLY A 600 -19.04 22.76 29.27
N LYS A 601 -18.96 24.09 29.06
CA LYS A 601 -19.71 25.09 29.85
C LYS A 601 -20.87 25.76 29.12
N ASN A 602 -21.08 25.46 27.84
CA ASN A 602 -22.21 26.02 27.11
C ASN A 602 -23.53 25.56 27.77
N PRO A 603 -24.36 26.48 28.30
CA PRO A 603 -25.56 26.12 29.03
C PRO A 603 -26.63 25.47 28.14
N THR A 604 -26.45 25.49 26.81
CA THR A 604 -27.37 24.93 25.83
C THR A 604 -27.33 23.41 25.78
N TYR A 605 -26.19 22.79 26.08
CA TYR A 605 -25.92 21.38 25.78
C TYR A 605 -25.69 20.53 27.04
N ASN A 606 -26.04 19.25 26.97
CA ASN A 606 -26.00 18.34 28.12
C ASN A 606 -24.70 17.55 28.20
N TYR A 607 -23.61 18.19 28.66
CA TYR A 607 -22.31 17.52 28.80
C TYR A 607 -22.20 16.58 30.02
N ARG A 608 -23.13 16.68 30.98
CA ARG A 608 -23.03 15.97 32.27
C ARG A 608 -23.73 14.61 32.28
N SER A 609 -24.60 14.36 31.30
CA SER A 609 -25.29 13.08 31.18
C SER A 609 -24.28 11.94 30.93
N PRO A 610 -24.39 10.78 31.60
CA PRO A 610 -23.50 9.63 31.38
C PRO A 610 -23.43 9.23 29.91
N LEU A 611 -22.22 9.08 29.38
CA LEU A 611 -22.02 8.69 27.98
C LEU A 611 -22.26 7.18 27.81
N PRO A 612 -22.79 6.75 26.65
CA PRO A 612 -22.97 5.33 26.36
C PRO A 612 -21.62 4.62 26.24
N ALA A 613 -21.62 3.30 26.43
CA ALA A 613 -20.47 2.48 26.08
C ALA A 613 -20.09 2.74 24.61
N PRO A 614 -18.80 2.90 24.29
CA PRO A 614 -17.64 2.58 25.12
C PRO A 614 -17.10 3.70 26.02
N PHE A 615 -17.74 4.87 26.07
CA PHE A 615 -17.26 6.06 26.79
C PHE A 615 -17.76 6.16 28.24
N ALA A 616 -18.19 5.05 28.82
CA ALA A 616 -18.72 5.01 30.19
C ALA A 616 -17.69 5.48 31.25
N ALA A 617 -16.39 5.34 30.95
CA ALA A 617 -15.31 5.77 31.84
C ALA A 617 -15.18 7.30 31.95
N GLY A 618 -15.69 8.05 30.98
CA GLY A 618 -15.62 9.51 30.99
C GLY A 618 -15.60 10.13 29.60
N ARG A 619 -15.75 11.45 29.60
CA ARG A 619 -15.70 12.29 28.39
C ARG A 619 -14.26 12.35 27.85
N PRO A 620 -14.04 12.15 26.54
CA PRO A 620 -12.70 12.22 25.94
C PRO A 620 -12.01 13.58 26.11
N SER A 621 -10.67 13.56 26.08
CA SER A 621 -9.83 14.75 26.20
C SER A 621 -10.19 15.82 25.15
N LEU A 622 -9.92 17.09 25.47
CA LEU A 622 -10.18 18.21 24.55
C LEU A 622 -9.38 18.06 23.25
N GLY A 623 -8.07 17.77 23.34
CA GLY A 623 -7.23 17.51 22.18
C GLY A 623 -7.78 16.44 21.24
N THR A 624 -8.19 15.29 21.79
CA THR A 624 -8.74 14.20 20.97
C THR A 624 -10.05 14.62 20.29
N ARG A 625 -10.93 15.34 21.00
CA ARG A 625 -12.17 15.84 20.40
C ARG A 625 -11.91 16.83 19.27
N LEU A 626 -11.03 17.81 19.47
CA LEU A 626 -10.67 18.79 18.44
C LEU A 626 -10.02 18.11 17.22
N PHE A 627 -9.13 17.14 17.46
CA PHE A 627 -8.51 16.34 16.41
C PHE A 627 -9.54 15.62 15.52
N VAL A 628 -10.54 14.95 16.14
CA VAL A 628 -11.60 14.26 15.41
C VAL A 628 -12.54 15.23 14.70
N ARG A 629 -12.94 16.32 15.36
CA ARG A 629 -13.83 17.37 14.80
C ARG A 629 -13.30 17.95 13.50
N GLY A 630 -12.00 18.25 13.44
CA GLY A 630 -11.37 18.80 12.24
C GLY A 630 -11.46 17.89 11.00
N ARG A 631 -11.72 16.60 11.19
CA ARG A 631 -11.72 15.58 10.12
C ARG A 631 -13.07 14.92 9.89
N ALA A 632 -13.97 14.91 10.88
CA ALA A 632 -15.23 14.18 10.87
C ALA A 632 -16.16 14.50 9.69
N ARG A 633 -16.22 15.76 9.25
CA ARG A 633 -17.09 16.16 8.12
C ARG A 633 -16.80 15.41 6.82
N ARG A 634 -15.57 14.95 6.61
CA ARG A 634 -15.16 14.24 5.39
C ARG A 634 -15.79 12.84 5.27
N PHE A 635 -16.18 12.24 6.39
CA PHE A 635 -16.73 10.88 6.41
C PHE A 635 -18.10 10.76 7.11
N LEU A 636 -18.61 11.82 7.74
CA LEU A 636 -19.96 11.83 8.33
C LEU A 636 -21.05 11.55 7.28
N ASN A 637 -21.04 12.25 6.15
CA ASN A 637 -22.03 12.05 5.09
C ASN A 637 -22.00 10.62 4.50
N PRO A 638 -20.82 10.04 4.19
CA PRO A 638 -20.71 8.62 3.87
C PRO A 638 -21.35 7.69 4.91
N ILE A 639 -21.08 7.88 6.21
CA ILE A 639 -21.69 7.07 7.28
C ILE A 639 -23.21 7.16 7.23
N LEU A 640 -23.77 8.37 7.12
CA LEU A 640 -25.22 8.57 7.08
C LEU A 640 -25.88 7.93 5.85
N ARG A 641 -25.18 7.87 4.71
CA ARG A 641 -25.65 7.12 3.53
C ARG A 641 -25.63 5.60 3.78
N GLU A 642 -24.58 5.09 4.42
CA GLU A 642 -24.45 3.65 4.74
C GLU A 642 -25.49 3.15 5.74
N LEU A 643 -26.03 4.03 6.60
CA LEU A 643 -27.15 3.69 7.48
C LEU A 643 -28.42 3.29 6.72
N ALA A 644 -28.60 3.77 5.49
CA ALA A 644 -29.72 3.41 4.63
C ALA A 644 -29.41 2.19 3.71
N ASN A 645 -28.28 1.50 3.92
CA ASN A 645 -27.90 0.35 3.12
C ASN A 645 -28.81 -0.86 3.38
N TRP A 646 -29.04 -1.67 2.35
CA TRP A 646 -29.86 -2.88 2.41
C TRP A 646 -29.20 -4.01 3.24
N GLN A 647 -27.88 -3.96 3.45
CA GLN A 647 -27.14 -4.97 4.22
C GLN A 647 -27.11 -4.64 5.73
N ASP A 648 -27.66 -5.54 6.56
CA ASP A 648 -27.74 -5.37 8.03
C ASP A 648 -26.36 -5.19 8.68
N ALA A 649 -25.34 -5.96 8.25
CA ALA A 649 -23.99 -5.89 8.79
C ALA A 649 -23.33 -4.51 8.57
N THR A 650 -23.55 -3.92 7.39
CA THR A 650 -23.05 -2.59 7.02
C THR A 650 -23.73 -1.51 7.85
N ARG A 651 -25.06 -1.59 8.02
CA ARG A 651 -25.79 -0.67 8.91
C ARG A 651 -25.30 -0.79 10.35
N ALA A 652 -25.15 -2.00 10.87
CA ALA A 652 -24.71 -2.25 12.24
C ALA A 652 -23.34 -1.62 12.52
N HIS A 653 -22.43 -1.67 11.55
CA HIS A 653 -21.13 -1.02 11.64
C HIS A 653 -21.24 0.51 11.57
N ALA A 654 -22.01 1.05 10.62
CA ALA A 654 -22.21 2.48 10.45
C ALA A 654 -22.86 3.16 11.68
N VAL A 655 -23.83 2.52 12.34
CA VAL A 655 -24.45 3.10 13.56
C VAL A 655 -23.44 3.16 14.72
N ARG A 656 -22.65 2.10 14.92
CA ARG A 656 -21.62 2.06 15.96
C ARG A 656 -20.56 3.15 15.73
N LEU A 657 -20.13 3.33 14.49
CA LEU A 657 -19.21 4.39 14.10
C LEU A 657 -19.83 5.78 14.29
N LEU A 658 -21.09 5.98 13.90
CA LEU A 658 -21.82 7.24 14.12
C LEU A 658 -21.87 7.59 15.61
N LYS A 659 -22.19 6.63 16.47
CA LYS A 659 -22.19 6.83 17.93
C LYS A 659 -20.86 7.36 18.44
N CYS A 660 -19.74 6.77 18.02
CA CYS A 660 -18.40 7.27 18.35
C CYS A 660 -18.20 8.72 17.85
N VAL A 661 -18.55 9.00 16.60
CA VAL A 661 -18.39 10.34 16.00
C VAL A 661 -19.20 11.39 16.76
N LEU A 662 -20.44 11.10 17.15
CA LEU A 662 -21.29 12.04 17.91
C LEU A 662 -20.66 12.43 19.26
N VAL A 663 -20.04 11.48 19.97
CA VAL A 663 -19.36 11.74 21.25
C VAL A 663 -18.15 12.66 21.06
N TYR A 664 -17.36 12.48 19.99
CA TYR A 664 -16.19 13.33 19.75
C TYR A 664 -16.56 14.71 19.21
N CYS A 665 -17.55 14.79 18.31
CA CYS A 665 -17.95 16.04 17.68
C CYS A 665 -18.72 16.97 18.63
N GLU A 666 -19.55 16.43 19.53
CA GLU A 666 -20.40 17.22 20.43
C GLU A 666 -21.15 18.34 19.68
N GLU A 667 -21.14 19.57 20.20
CA GLU A 667 -21.90 20.71 19.67
C GLU A 667 -21.68 21.02 18.18
N THR A 668 -20.54 20.61 17.59
CA THR A 668 -20.28 20.85 16.16
C THR A 668 -21.24 20.07 15.26
N ILE A 669 -21.91 19.03 15.77
CA ILE A 669 -22.93 18.27 15.05
C ILE A 669 -24.18 19.12 14.75
N THR A 670 -24.36 20.27 15.43
CA THR A 670 -25.52 21.16 15.23
C THR A 670 -25.71 21.54 13.75
N VAL A 671 -24.63 21.68 12.98
CA VAL A 671 -24.66 22.01 11.54
C VAL A 671 -25.29 20.87 10.72
N ASP A 672 -25.06 19.62 11.13
CA ASP A 672 -25.45 18.40 10.41
C ASP A 672 -26.74 17.77 10.98
N VAL A 673 -27.39 18.40 11.98
CA VAL A 673 -28.61 17.91 12.64
C VAL A 673 -29.72 17.61 11.66
N HIS A 674 -29.91 18.45 10.65
CA HIS A 674 -30.94 18.24 9.64
C HIS A 674 -30.75 16.90 8.92
N LEU A 675 -29.52 16.55 8.56
CA LEU A 675 -29.20 15.30 7.89
C LEU A 675 -29.28 14.10 8.84
N LEU A 676 -28.85 14.27 10.10
CA LEU A 676 -28.98 13.27 11.14
C LEU A 676 -30.45 12.89 11.38
N VAL A 677 -31.31 13.88 11.62
CA VAL A 677 -32.74 13.67 11.87
C VAL A 677 -33.41 12.98 10.68
N MET A 678 -33.15 13.44 9.45
CA MET A 678 -33.72 12.81 8.26
C MET A 678 -33.26 11.36 8.08
N THR A 679 -32.00 11.06 8.43
CA THR A 679 -31.45 9.70 8.35
C THR A 679 -32.06 8.79 9.42
N LEU A 680 -32.20 9.28 10.66
CA LEU A 680 -32.87 8.55 11.74
C LEU A 680 -34.31 8.22 11.38
N LEU A 681 -35.09 9.20 10.92
CA LEU A 681 -36.49 8.99 10.48
C LEU A 681 -36.62 7.92 9.38
N ARG A 682 -35.64 7.85 8.47
CA ARG A 682 -35.64 6.86 7.39
C ARG A 682 -35.31 5.45 7.87
N THR A 683 -34.45 5.31 8.88
CA THR A 683 -33.83 4.03 9.26
C THR A 683 -34.42 3.39 10.51
N TRP A 684 -35.18 4.16 11.31
CA TRP A 684 -35.69 3.76 12.62
C TRP A 684 -36.53 2.47 12.65
N GLY A 685 -37.36 2.25 11.64
CA GLY A 685 -38.31 1.13 11.59
C GLY A 685 -37.80 -0.15 10.92
N GLY A 686 -36.58 -0.14 10.36
CA GLY A 686 -36.08 -1.22 9.50
C GLY A 686 -35.53 -2.44 10.26
N ASP A 687 -34.93 -2.24 11.45
CA ASP A 687 -34.16 -3.29 12.14
C ASP A 687 -34.29 -3.21 13.67
N ARG A 688 -34.96 -4.21 14.25
CA ARG A 688 -35.15 -4.28 15.71
C ARG A 688 -33.84 -4.53 16.47
N GLY A 689 -32.83 -5.13 15.83
CA GLY A 689 -31.54 -5.42 16.48
C GLY A 689 -30.69 -4.17 16.70
N LEU A 690 -30.86 -3.14 15.86
CA LEU A 690 -30.07 -1.89 15.90
C LEU A 690 -30.79 -0.76 16.60
N LEU A 691 -32.05 -0.95 17.00
CA LEU A 691 -32.88 0.10 17.60
C LEU A 691 -32.20 0.74 18.83
N LEU A 692 -31.57 -0.04 19.71
CA LEU A 692 -30.87 0.50 20.87
C LEU A 692 -29.72 1.45 20.49
N GLU A 693 -28.95 1.12 19.46
CA GLU A 693 -27.84 1.94 18.96
C GLU A 693 -28.36 3.22 18.28
N PHE A 694 -29.49 3.14 17.56
CA PHE A 694 -30.18 4.31 17.02
C PHE A 694 -30.73 5.23 18.11
N GLN A 695 -31.32 4.66 19.16
CA GLN A 695 -31.79 5.40 20.33
C GLN A 695 -30.65 6.15 21.02
N GLN A 696 -29.49 5.51 21.18
CA GLN A 696 -28.28 6.16 21.71
C GLN A 696 -27.79 7.29 20.79
N CYS A 697 -27.80 7.09 19.47
CA CYS A 697 -27.45 8.17 18.52
C CYS A 697 -28.43 9.35 18.58
N ALA A 698 -29.74 9.09 18.71
CA ALA A 698 -30.76 10.13 18.84
C ALA A 698 -30.62 10.90 20.16
N ASP A 699 -30.40 10.20 21.26
CA ASP A 699 -30.12 10.79 22.56
C ASP A 699 -28.86 11.67 22.52
N LEU A 700 -27.74 11.17 21.98
CA LEU A 700 -26.51 11.97 21.80
C LEU A 700 -26.72 13.19 20.90
N THR A 701 -27.51 13.05 19.83
CA THR A 701 -27.86 14.18 18.95
C THR A 701 -28.64 15.23 19.73
N GLY A 702 -29.59 14.83 20.58
CA GLY A 702 -30.35 15.71 21.45
C GLY A 702 -29.50 16.41 22.51
N ARG A 703 -28.51 15.71 23.08
CA ARG A 703 -27.57 16.30 24.05
C ARG A 703 -26.76 17.46 23.48
N PHE A 704 -26.38 17.36 22.21
CA PHE A 704 -25.44 18.27 21.55
C PHE A 704 -26.07 19.16 20.46
N ALA A 705 -27.39 19.11 20.29
CA ALA A 705 -28.15 20.00 19.42
C ALA A 705 -29.20 20.77 20.20
N ALA A 706 -29.36 22.07 19.91
CA ALA A 706 -30.39 22.87 20.56
C ALA A 706 -31.79 22.46 20.05
N PRO A 707 -32.83 22.36 20.92
CA PRO A 707 -34.19 22.00 20.51
C PRO A 707 -34.75 22.83 19.35
N ARG A 708 -34.45 24.13 19.31
CA ARG A 708 -34.80 25.03 18.21
C ARG A 708 -34.35 24.57 16.81
N THR A 709 -33.32 23.72 16.73
CA THR A 709 -32.74 23.25 15.46
C THR A 709 -33.47 22.02 14.92
N TYR A 710 -33.82 21.05 15.77
CA TYR A 710 -34.45 19.80 15.32
C TYR A 710 -35.98 19.79 15.47
N LEU A 711 -36.55 20.58 16.40
CA LEU A 711 -38.00 20.60 16.64
C LEU A 711 -38.80 21.03 15.41
N PRO A 712 -38.46 22.13 14.69
CA PRO A 712 -39.24 22.52 13.51
C PRO A 712 -39.30 21.42 12.45
N LEU A 713 -38.21 20.67 12.28
CA LEU A 713 -38.11 19.56 11.31
C LEU A 713 -39.04 18.41 11.68
N LEU A 714 -39.09 18.03 12.96
CA LEU A 714 -39.92 16.93 13.43
C LEU A 714 -41.39 17.33 13.56
N LEU A 715 -41.68 18.53 14.08
CA LEU A 715 -43.05 19.00 14.23
C LEU A 715 -43.73 19.20 12.88
N ALA A 716 -43.05 19.78 11.87
CA ALA A 716 -43.60 19.87 10.52
C ALA A 716 -43.93 18.48 9.93
N ARG A 717 -43.06 17.49 10.19
CA ARG A 717 -43.27 16.11 9.74
C ARG A 717 -44.45 15.43 10.43
N ILE A 718 -44.63 15.68 11.73
CA ILE A 718 -45.72 15.14 12.55
C ILE A 718 -47.07 15.78 12.18
N ARG A 719 -47.08 17.09 11.88
CA ARG A 719 -48.28 17.83 11.42
C ARG A 719 -48.72 17.44 10.00
N GLY A 720 -47.79 16.91 9.20
CA GLY A 720 -48.05 16.55 7.80
C GLY A 720 -47.94 17.73 6.84
N ASP A 721 -47.14 18.75 7.18
CA ASP A 721 -46.93 19.91 6.31
C ASP A 721 -46.27 19.48 4.99
N SER A 722 -46.94 19.78 3.87
CA SER A 722 -46.71 19.18 2.54
C SER A 722 -45.36 19.52 1.88
N ASP A 723 -44.57 20.46 2.41
CA ASP A 723 -43.33 20.96 1.79
C ASP A 723 -42.05 20.20 2.21
N VAL A 724 -42.13 19.26 3.17
CA VAL A 724 -40.97 18.48 3.66
C VAL A 724 -41.10 16.99 3.29
N VAL A 725 -41.98 16.64 2.36
CA VAL A 725 -42.11 15.27 1.83
C VAL A 725 -40.95 15.01 0.88
N VAL A 726 -39.77 14.70 1.43
CA VAL A 726 -38.77 13.93 0.68
C VAL A 726 -39.46 12.62 0.27
N PRO A 727 -39.41 12.21 -1.01
CA PRO A 727 -40.13 11.04 -1.49
C PRO A 727 -39.50 9.76 -0.92
N LEU A 728 -39.93 9.38 0.28
CA LEU A 728 -39.57 8.11 0.92
C LEU A 728 -40.25 6.91 0.23
N ALA A 729 -41.17 7.16 -0.71
CA ALA A 729 -41.96 6.14 -1.39
C ALA A 729 -41.21 5.38 -2.51
N ALA A 730 -39.96 5.72 -2.83
CA ALA A 730 -39.31 5.21 -4.05
C ALA A 730 -38.17 4.20 -3.85
N THR A 731 -37.79 3.78 -2.63
CA THR A 731 -36.54 2.96 -2.50
C THR A 731 -36.53 1.71 -1.64
N VAL A 732 -37.57 1.31 -0.91
CA VAL A 732 -37.68 -0.08 -0.42
C VAL A 732 -39.15 -0.48 -0.36
N GLU A 733 -39.45 -1.66 -0.91
CA GLU A 733 -40.77 -2.28 -0.96
C GLU A 733 -41.44 -2.32 0.43
N GLY A 734 -42.47 -1.50 0.63
CA GLY A 734 -43.29 -1.51 1.83
C GLY A 734 -44.15 -0.25 1.91
N SER A 735 -45.45 -0.39 1.70
CA SER A 735 -46.45 0.66 1.90
C SER A 735 -46.52 1.05 3.39
N SER A 736 -45.61 1.90 3.87
CA SER A 736 -45.71 2.48 5.22
C SER A 736 -46.86 3.48 5.24
N THR A 737 -47.90 3.21 6.03
CA THR A 737 -49.01 4.14 6.24
C THR A 737 -48.50 5.46 6.83
N VAL A 738 -49.18 6.58 6.57
CA VAL A 738 -48.84 7.90 7.17
C VAL A 738 -48.76 7.79 8.69
N ALA A 739 -49.65 7.01 9.30
CA ALA A 739 -49.65 6.65 10.72
C ALA A 739 -48.33 6.05 11.22
N SER A 740 -47.71 5.16 10.44
CA SER A 740 -46.42 4.53 10.77
C SER A 740 -45.26 5.53 10.75
N GLN A 741 -45.28 6.47 9.82
CA GLN A 741 -44.25 7.53 9.71
C GLN A 741 -44.36 8.56 10.85
N THR A 742 -45.58 8.90 11.26
CA THR A 742 -45.83 9.79 12.41
C THR A 742 -45.40 9.14 13.72
N ALA A 743 -45.67 7.84 13.91
CA ALA A 743 -45.20 7.09 15.08
C ALA A 743 -43.67 7.07 15.20
N VAL A 744 -42.96 6.80 14.09
CA VAL A 744 -41.50 6.88 14.05
C VAL A 744 -40.99 8.28 14.38
N ALA A 745 -41.61 9.33 13.84
CA ALA A 745 -41.20 10.71 14.14
C ALA A 745 -41.38 11.07 15.62
N LEU A 746 -42.44 10.57 16.27
CA LEU A 746 -42.66 10.73 17.71
C LEU A 746 -41.61 10.00 18.55
N GLU A 747 -41.24 8.76 18.17
CA GLU A 747 -40.18 8.01 18.86
C GLU A 747 -38.81 8.68 18.73
N VAL A 748 -38.45 9.14 17.53
CA VAL A 748 -37.20 9.88 17.31
C VAL A 748 -37.19 11.18 18.13
N LEU A 749 -38.31 11.92 18.12
CA LEU A 749 -38.49 13.14 18.92
C LEU A 749 -38.32 12.87 20.42
N HIS A 750 -38.90 11.79 20.93
CA HIS A 750 -38.76 11.41 22.33
C HIS A 750 -37.29 11.25 22.74
N HIS A 751 -36.49 10.50 21.97
CA HIS A 751 -35.08 10.26 22.30
C HIS A 751 -34.22 11.53 22.19
N LEU A 752 -34.47 12.39 21.20
CA LEU A 752 -33.81 13.70 21.09
C LEU A 752 -34.14 14.61 22.30
N LEU A 753 -35.40 14.59 22.77
CA LEU A 753 -35.82 15.35 23.94
C LEU A 753 -35.26 14.78 25.25
N GLN A 754 -35.06 13.47 25.33
CA GLN A 754 -34.45 12.81 26.49
C GLN A 754 -32.99 13.24 26.68
N GLY A 755 -32.25 13.41 25.58
CA GLY A 755 -30.86 13.92 25.64
C GLY A 755 -30.77 15.41 25.96
N SER A 756 -31.77 16.19 25.56
CA SER A 756 -31.79 17.65 25.68
C SER A 756 -31.97 18.13 27.12
N LEU A 757 -31.35 19.27 27.46
CA LEU A 757 -31.55 19.90 28.78
C LEU A 757 -32.98 20.43 28.94
N ASP A 758 -33.56 20.16 30.10
CA ASP A 758 -34.92 20.51 30.51
C ASP A 758 -35.21 22.00 30.28
N LYS A 759 -34.33 22.87 30.78
CA LYS A 759 -34.40 24.33 30.58
C LYS A 759 -34.43 24.78 29.12
N MET A 760 -33.85 24.00 28.21
CA MET A 760 -33.82 24.31 26.78
C MET A 760 -35.06 23.78 26.06
N VAL A 761 -35.71 22.74 26.59
CA VAL A 761 -36.96 22.19 26.06
C VAL A 761 -38.17 23.00 26.51
N LEU A 762 -38.17 23.51 27.75
CA LEU A 762 -39.27 24.25 28.38
C LEU A 762 -39.92 25.34 27.49
N PRO A 763 -39.16 26.20 26.78
CA PRO A 763 -39.75 27.22 25.91
C PRO A 763 -40.58 26.66 24.75
N HIS A 764 -40.33 25.42 24.34
CA HIS A 764 -40.96 24.76 23.20
C HIS A 764 -42.08 23.78 23.59
N VAL A 765 -42.32 23.60 24.89
CA VAL A 765 -43.39 22.71 25.39
C VAL A 765 -44.77 23.06 24.81
N PRO A 766 -45.18 24.35 24.67
CA PRO A 766 -46.46 24.68 24.04
C PRO A 766 -46.56 24.14 22.61
N ASP A 767 -45.52 24.36 21.79
CA ASP A 767 -45.50 23.90 20.39
C ASP A 767 -45.58 22.38 20.27
N ILE A 768 -44.94 21.67 21.21
CA ILE A 768 -44.96 20.20 21.30
C ILE A 768 -46.36 19.72 21.68
N LEU A 769 -46.97 20.32 22.71
CA LEU A 769 -48.31 19.96 23.19
C LEU A 769 -49.38 20.25 22.14
N ASP A 770 -49.32 21.41 21.48
CA ASP A 770 -50.24 21.78 20.40
C ASP A 770 -50.17 20.78 19.24
N THR A 771 -48.96 20.26 18.97
CA THR A 771 -48.77 19.26 17.92
C THR A 771 -49.31 17.89 18.34
N ILE A 772 -49.07 17.44 19.57
CA ILE A 772 -49.57 16.14 20.07
C ILE A 772 -51.09 16.15 20.25
N ALA A 773 -51.68 17.31 20.56
CA ALA A 773 -53.12 17.47 20.73
C ALA A 773 -53.93 17.41 19.41
N LEU A 774 -53.27 17.20 18.26
CA LEU A 774 -53.96 17.03 16.99
C LEU A 774 -54.80 15.74 16.98
N PRO A 775 -56.08 15.77 16.53
CA PRO A 775 -56.96 14.61 16.53
C PRO A 775 -56.38 13.40 15.79
N SER A 776 -55.68 13.64 14.67
CA SER A 776 -55.02 12.62 13.85
C SER A 776 -53.90 11.84 14.55
N ILE A 777 -53.38 12.37 15.67
CA ILE A 777 -52.29 11.78 16.45
C ILE A 777 -52.83 11.08 17.69
N LEU A 778 -53.87 11.64 18.32
CA LEU A 778 -54.54 11.03 19.48
C LEU A 778 -55.21 9.69 19.15
N ASP A 779 -55.58 9.48 17.89
CA ASP A 779 -56.14 8.23 17.37
C ASP A 779 -55.07 7.13 17.14
N LEU A 780 -53.77 7.46 17.22
CA LEU A 780 -52.70 6.46 17.15
C LEU A 780 -52.59 5.73 18.49
N GLU A 781 -53.00 4.46 18.55
CA GLU A 781 -52.65 3.57 19.66
C GLU A 781 -51.12 3.45 19.72
N SER A 782 -50.44 4.19 20.61
CA SER A 782 -48.99 4.02 20.70
C SER A 782 -48.39 4.49 22.02
N LYS A 783 -47.70 3.55 22.65
CA LYS A 783 -46.66 3.70 23.67
C LYS A 783 -45.73 4.92 23.47
N ALA A 784 -45.59 5.43 22.24
CA ALA A 784 -44.81 6.63 21.93
C ALA A 784 -45.36 7.93 22.55
N ILE A 785 -46.68 8.10 22.63
CA ILE A 785 -47.32 9.29 23.23
C ILE A 785 -47.12 9.27 24.75
N THR A 786 -47.30 8.10 25.38
CA THR A 786 -47.01 7.92 26.81
C THR A 786 -45.52 8.11 27.11
N MET A 787 -44.60 7.56 26.30
CA MET A 787 -43.16 7.79 26.45
C MET A 787 -42.78 9.28 26.37
N LEU A 788 -43.38 10.06 25.47
CA LEU A 788 -43.11 11.50 25.33
C LEU A 788 -43.59 12.30 26.56
N LEU A 789 -44.66 11.84 27.21
CA LEU A 789 -45.19 12.39 28.46
C LEU A 789 -44.46 11.86 29.72
N GLU A 790 -43.83 10.69 29.64
CA GLU A 790 -43.08 10.00 30.71
C GLU A 790 -41.65 10.55 30.94
N ARG A 791 -41.34 11.79 30.53
CA ARG A 791 -40.06 12.40 30.93
C ARG A 791 -39.94 12.32 32.45
N SER A 792 -38.92 11.60 32.91
CA SER A 792 -38.55 11.37 34.32
C SER A 792 -38.03 12.65 34.97
N GLY A 793 -38.90 13.65 35.02
CA GLY A 793 -38.66 14.97 35.55
C GLY A 793 -39.98 15.56 35.98
N SER A 794 -40.57 14.98 37.03
CA SER A 794 -41.56 15.65 37.87
C SER A 794 -41.08 17.03 38.36
N ASP A 795 -39.80 17.36 38.20
CA ASP A 795 -39.19 18.64 38.55
C ASP A 795 -39.16 19.68 37.43
N ALA A 796 -39.14 19.35 36.13
CA ALA A 796 -38.90 20.37 35.09
C ALA A 796 -40.13 21.23 34.78
N VAL A 797 -41.29 20.57 34.64
CA VAL A 797 -42.59 21.25 34.49
C VAL A 797 -42.91 22.01 35.78
N THR A 798 -42.70 21.37 36.93
CA THR A 798 -42.92 21.98 38.26
C THR A 798 -41.99 23.18 38.50
N ALA A 799 -40.72 23.12 38.09
CA ALA A 799 -39.76 24.23 38.20
C ALA A 799 -40.10 25.42 37.29
N PHE A 800 -40.56 25.17 36.05
CA PHE A 800 -41.01 26.25 35.15
C PHE A 800 -42.24 27.02 35.68
N PHE A 801 -43.16 26.30 36.31
CA PHE A 801 -44.36 26.90 36.92
C PHE A 801 -44.06 27.59 38.25
N LEU A 802 -43.09 27.10 39.02
CA LEU A 802 -42.56 27.76 40.23
C LEU A 802 -41.79 29.05 39.89
N GLU A 803 -40.98 29.06 38.84
CA GLU A 803 -40.18 30.23 38.42
C GLU A 803 -41.04 31.37 37.84
N ARG A 804 -42.19 31.05 37.23
CA ARG A 804 -43.15 32.05 36.71
C ARG A 804 -44.22 32.51 37.70
N GLY A 805 -44.21 32.04 38.96
CA GLY A 805 -45.07 32.53 40.03
C GLY A 805 -46.58 32.35 39.80
N ARG A 806 -47.00 31.36 38.99
CA ARG A 806 -48.42 31.09 38.68
C ARG A 806 -48.85 29.72 39.23
N LEU A 807 -48.98 29.63 40.56
CA LEU A 807 -49.47 28.42 41.25
C LEU A 807 -50.95 28.08 40.96
N THR A 808 -51.74 29.03 40.45
CA THR A 808 -53.18 28.85 40.19
C THR A 808 -53.50 28.02 38.94
N SER A 809 -52.52 27.74 38.07
CA SER A 809 -52.73 26.92 36.86
C SER A 809 -52.29 25.46 37.02
N MET A 810 -51.65 25.12 38.15
CA MET A 810 -51.21 23.74 38.42
C MET A 810 -52.42 22.80 38.44
N GLU A 811 -53.49 23.15 39.16
CA GLU A 811 -54.73 22.34 39.21
C GLU A 811 -55.42 22.20 37.85
N GLN A 812 -55.42 23.22 36.99
CA GLN A 812 -56.08 23.15 35.67
C GLN A 812 -55.24 22.39 34.64
N SER A 813 -53.92 22.53 34.68
CA SER A 813 -53.02 21.78 33.80
C SER A 813 -52.89 20.32 34.23
N TYR A 814 -52.84 20.03 35.54
CA TYR A 814 -52.98 18.67 36.07
C TYR A 814 -54.37 18.13 35.85
N SER A 815 -55.45 18.91 35.99
CA SER A 815 -56.80 18.49 35.60
C SER A 815 -56.84 18.14 34.13
N ARG A 816 -56.31 18.97 33.22
CA ARG A 816 -56.30 18.65 31.79
C ARG A 816 -55.40 17.48 31.43
N LEU A 817 -54.22 17.34 32.03
CA LEU A 817 -53.34 16.18 31.82
C LEU A 817 -53.92 14.90 32.45
N PHE A 818 -54.62 15.02 33.58
CA PHE A 818 -55.35 13.94 34.23
C PHE A 818 -56.61 13.60 33.44
N ASP A 819 -57.34 14.57 32.88
CA ASP A 819 -58.50 14.39 32.02
C ASP A 819 -58.07 13.74 30.70
N ILE A 820 -56.95 14.18 30.10
CA ILE A 820 -56.35 13.55 28.93
C ILE A 820 -55.85 12.14 29.29
N GLY A 821 -55.20 11.96 30.43
CA GLY A 821 -54.73 10.65 30.91
C GLY A 821 -55.89 9.69 31.23
N VAL A 822 -56.99 10.19 31.77
CA VAL A 822 -58.23 9.44 32.05
C VAL A 822 -58.97 9.14 30.77
N VAL A 823 -59.01 10.05 29.79
CA VAL A 823 -59.61 9.82 28.47
C VAL A 823 -58.79 8.81 27.67
N VAL A 824 -57.46 8.86 27.72
CA VAL A 824 -56.55 7.91 27.06
C VAL A 824 -56.58 6.54 27.77
N ALA A 825 -56.65 6.51 29.10
CA ALA A 825 -56.85 5.27 29.84
C ALA A 825 -58.23 4.67 29.55
N ALA A 826 -59.29 5.48 29.58
CA ALA A 826 -60.65 5.04 29.28
C ALA A 826 -60.82 4.58 27.82
N SER A 827 -60.16 5.22 26.85
CA SER A 827 -60.17 4.76 25.46
C SER A 827 -59.43 3.43 25.29
N SER A 828 -58.32 3.21 26.00
CA SER A 828 -57.61 1.92 26.01
C SER A 828 -58.43 0.78 26.63
N TYR A 829 -59.20 1.06 27.69
CA TYR A 829 -60.13 0.08 28.29
C TYR A 829 -61.37 -0.18 27.41
N CYS A 830 -61.87 0.83 26.69
CA CYS A 830 -62.95 0.65 25.72
C CYS A 830 -62.50 -0.12 24.47
N SER A 831 -61.27 0.05 23.99
CA SER A 831 -60.71 -0.73 22.86
C SER A 831 -60.55 -2.23 23.23
N ALA A 832 -60.14 -2.51 24.47
CA ALA A 832 -60.08 -3.88 25.00
C ALA A 832 -61.45 -4.54 25.23
N ALA A 833 -62.48 -3.76 25.61
CA ALA A 833 -63.84 -4.28 25.83
C ALA A 833 -64.67 -4.46 24.54
N VAL A 834 -64.20 -3.94 23.41
CA VAL A 834 -64.82 -4.12 22.07
C VAL A 834 -64.17 -5.28 21.31
N THR A 835 -63.08 -5.85 21.84
CA THR A 835 -62.34 -6.99 21.26
C THR A 835 -62.54 -8.33 21.99
N GLU A 836 -63.32 -8.36 23.08
CA GLU A 836 -64.01 -9.56 23.62
C GLU A 836 -65.46 -9.60 23.12
#